data_AF-A0A2V7TRZ0-F1
#
_entry.id   AF-A0A2V7TRZ0-F1
#
_cell.length_a   1.000
_cell.length_b   1.000
_cell.length_c   1.000
_cell.angle_alpha   90.00
_cell.angle_beta   90.00
_cell.angle_gamma   90.00
#
_symmetry.space_group_name_H-M   'P 1'
#
loop_
_entity.id
_entity.type
_entity.pdbx_description
1 polymer ?
#
loop_
_entity_poly.entity_id
_entity_poly.type
_entity_poly.pdbx_seq_one_letter_code
_entity_poly.pdbx_strand_id
1 'polypeptide(L)'
;MFTISGFRVVPFVVNAVDSSRMALGLTSLYVSRNITVDPAGVAVYDRLDTVERLASAPTMKAGYQALAYGTTDNPQVLYAASGNLVVITVPDALRGANQKLTFAQGSGSNFDSITRESGSWTDDGFVAGQAITIRGTGAASNDKSFKIKEITPFMLTLGSVGSVTAGTFTRVHIDILAQERIDRALKITGLALDPDNWRVFSRTAANKWELISQRLTNFNLDSIALVKVHGQAVLLVGGATGVSRAIAPAPGVAWTEFGRGLPNAVVSDLSFVPRDIFDFVNPRSLARDDVLVAATLGRGVWTVSNADASLAEPAVITIKGGTGDDTVIITRRASNASILDVFVNSAVAPALSVPVESVQKIEFFGMGGKNTLKIDSSHGPIIVPSGVHFDGGVDDAGALKDEIILEGPAVEVSREETGTTVTFKISDASTTSPQIVILDSVEVETNHLVEPSIFDKIGALLRRFFNWISSFFTDHPAPGAGAERELALVGRSLPRALTGVSAEQISAVSNPQSGEGQVAQEPISGSATIDHPGLQRLIEEGKNGFSLDDIGKLIASPADLAARLDALDSTPGNVTFDNTSDTDGDGKPDLRFDVKIQKPLNGTADFDLDTSLLGGAIRLNGEIAVGADIVLNLAFGVESSKGPFIETGGGRGLSVSNISLSSNIDAGGQFGFLGVEVANPTVTIDPALAINIALRDPAGTGKIRLSDLTKSLLDPARLGDLATFNISGSAVDDVVFQAGVEASALLPGLDAPFELGEARFTATWPDITRVDDVRIAFSVGPSEALRRFLSANTEELLGQLRQVRDSFKALGVDAPLVSDTLDRVIDVIDSFDRKIVQPLSSSLTGGSNFRTIQDMVDEISRGLGVDLQDLGLDFDLSTREVTFAVHLADAFTGSRKLDFGSALHLDVAAQVDASIGLDFTVGLALDDLIAGNLTDALFIRNATAHGTVAFTAADINASADFGVLNVTVAGGSAQANLAFTATLNDPNSDGRITLKEILASPGTVFGIPVFNGSAIFNLPVAVTFAVPGVALSGNLIIAVDATNLAAPIIRITGTGATLNVAGQVLVGDFAAESVTTAAGDVVDRIGISNATLNIGGGIVQTTITQGLALVTASNVAASFTGSAVFAVPGFSISAPSVRVEINSGTAAIHDMFTIGSNPG
;
A
#
# COMPACT_ATOMS: atom_id res chain seq x y z
N MET A 1 28.02 2.73 -9.98
CA MET A 1 27.32 3.75 -9.18
C MET A 1 27.73 5.13 -9.70
N PHE A 2 26.89 5.81 -10.48
CA PHE A 2 27.05 7.24 -10.77
C PHE A 2 25.98 7.97 -9.97
N THR A 3 26.38 8.71 -8.94
CA THR A 3 25.53 9.70 -8.27
C THR A 3 25.41 10.89 -9.22
N ILE A 4 24.31 10.97 -9.97
CA ILE A 4 23.93 12.24 -10.60
C ILE A 4 23.52 13.16 -9.45
N SER A 5 24.32 14.19 -9.18
CA SER A 5 24.04 15.18 -8.14
C SER A 5 22.62 15.71 -8.31
N GLY A 6 21.76 15.49 -7.31
CA GLY A 6 20.37 15.97 -7.29
C GLY A 6 19.28 14.95 -7.58
N PHE A 7 19.58 13.71 -7.98
CA PHE A 7 18.56 12.66 -8.20
C PHE A 7 18.73 11.47 -7.23
N ARG A 8 17.65 11.10 -6.54
CA ARG A 8 17.59 9.93 -5.65
C ARG A 8 16.87 8.78 -6.36
N VAL A 9 17.49 7.61 -6.44
CA VAL A 9 16.86 6.39 -6.95
C VAL A 9 16.00 5.78 -5.85
N VAL A 10 14.71 5.59 -6.11
CA VAL A 10 13.77 4.95 -5.18
C VAL A 10 13.28 3.64 -5.82
N PRO A 11 13.66 2.46 -5.29
CA PRO A 11 13.18 1.19 -5.82
C PRO A 11 11.70 0.99 -5.47
N PHE A 12 10.88 0.56 -6.43
CA PHE A 12 9.46 0.26 -6.24
C PHE A 12 9.06 -1.01 -6.99
N VAL A 13 7.95 -1.64 -6.59
CA VAL A 13 7.43 -2.85 -7.22
C VAL A 13 6.00 -2.64 -7.73
N VAL A 14 5.73 -3.24 -8.89
CA VAL A 14 4.44 -3.20 -9.59
C VAL A 14 4.28 -4.53 -10.30
N ASN A 15 3.10 -5.13 -10.21
CA ASN A 15 2.70 -6.16 -11.15
C ASN A 15 1.17 -6.17 -11.20
N ALA A 16 0.67 -5.82 -12.38
CA ALA A 16 -0.71 -5.43 -12.63
C ALA A 16 -1.40 -6.53 -13.44
N VAL A 17 -2.52 -7.04 -12.92
CA VAL A 17 -3.44 -7.88 -13.70
C VAL A 17 -4.52 -6.99 -14.33
N ASP A 18 -4.94 -5.93 -13.63
CA ASP A 18 -5.84 -4.90 -14.16
C ASP A 18 -5.04 -3.67 -14.62
N SER A 19 -5.14 -3.34 -15.92
CA SER A 19 -4.44 -2.20 -16.52
C SER A 19 -5.09 -0.83 -16.23
N SER A 20 -6.30 -0.82 -15.65
CA SER A 20 -7.03 0.42 -15.36
C SER A 20 -6.68 1.01 -14.00
N ARG A 21 -6.13 0.20 -13.08
CA ARG A 21 -5.71 0.59 -11.73
C ARG A 21 -4.19 0.67 -11.65
N MET A 22 -3.67 1.50 -10.76
CA MET A 22 -2.25 1.47 -10.40
C MET A 22 -2.06 1.19 -8.91
N ALA A 23 -1.13 0.29 -8.59
CA ALA A 23 -0.67 0.10 -7.24
C ALA A 23 0.86 -0.02 -7.20
N LEU A 24 1.48 0.58 -6.20
CA LEU A 24 2.92 0.66 -6.02
C LEU A 24 3.31 0.12 -4.64
N GLY A 25 4.31 -0.75 -4.60
CA GLY A 25 4.96 -1.17 -3.36
C GLY A 25 6.28 -0.43 -3.15
N LEU A 26 6.38 0.32 -2.06
CA LEU A 26 7.58 1.00 -1.55
C LEU A 26 7.82 0.55 -0.10
N THR A 27 8.21 1.44 0.82
CA THR A 27 8.08 1.19 2.27
C THR A 27 6.62 1.12 2.71
N SER A 28 5.67 1.59 1.90
CA SER A 28 4.23 1.45 2.09
C SER A 28 3.57 1.03 0.78
N LEU A 29 2.29 0.64 0.83
CA LEU A 29 1.50 0.39 -0.36
C LEU A 29 0.79 1.69 -0.76
N TYR A 30 0.81 2.00 -2.05
CA TYR A 30 0.16 3.16 -2.63
C TYR A 30 -0.76 2.71 -3.76
N VAL A 31 -1.94 3.30 -3.88
CA VAL A 31 -2.96 2.90 -4.84
C VAL A 31 -3.60 4.13 -5.48
N SER A 32 -3.88 4.07 -6.78
CA SER A 32 -4.57 5.14 -7.51
C SER A 32 -5.97 5.39 -6.93
N ARG A 33 -6.33 6.66 -6.74
CA ARG A 33 -7.68 7.05 -6.31
C ARG A 33 -8.75 6.61 -7.31
N ASN A 34 -9.92 6.25 -6.78
CA ASN A 34 -11.09 5.94 -7.59
C ASN A 34 -11.78 7.25 -8.00
N ILE A 35 -11.88 7.53 -9.29
CA ILE A 35 -12.49 8.76 -9.81
C ILE A 35 -14.01 8.61 -9.86
N THR A 36 -14.51 7.50 -10.42
CA THR A 36 -15.94 7.25 -10.67
C THR A 36 -16.19 5.78 -10.99
N VAL A 37 -17.46 5.40 -11.07
CA VAL A 37 -17.89 4.15 -11.71
C VAL A 37 -18.46 4.53 -13.09
N ASP A 38 -17.99 3.89 -14.14
CA ASP A 38 -18.51 4.12 -15.49
C ASP A 38 -19.97 3.62 -15.61
N PRO A 39 -20.68 3.93 -16.71
CA PRO A 39 -22.06 3.47 -16.92
C PRO A 39 -22.23 1.95 -16.98
N ALA A 40 -21.15 1.18 -17.16
CA ALA A 40 -21.13 -0.27 -17.16
C ALA A 40 -20.83 -0.87 -15.77
N GLY A 41 -20.60 -0.04 -14.75
CA GLY A 41 -20.30 -0.50 -13.39
C GLY A 41 -18.82 -0.73 -13.11
N VAL A 42 -17.92 -0.33 -14.02
CA VAL A 42 -16.47 -0.53 -13.90
C VAL A 42 -15.84 0.69 -13.21
N ALA A 43 -14.99 0.45 -12.22
CA ALA A 43 -14.26 1.53 -11.53
C ALA A 43 -13.25 2.19 -12.48
N VAL A 44 -13.25 3.52 -12.53
CA VAL A 44 -12.32 4.34 -13.30
C VAL A 44 -11.32 4.95 -12.34
N TYR A 45 -10.04 4.64 -12.50
CA TYR A 45 -8.96 5.12 -11.64
C TYR A 45 -8.15 6.25 -12.29
N ASP A 46 -7.52 7.06 -11.44
CA ASP A 46 -6.76 8.25 -11.82
C ASP A 46 -5.27 7.96 -12.13
N ARG A 47 -4.55 8.98 -12.64
CA ARG A 47 -3.14 8.90 -13.09
C ARG A 47 -2.13 8.90 -11.91
N LEU A 48 -0.84 8.82 -12.26
CA LEU A 48 0.30 8.68 -11.32
C LEU A 48 0.35 9.77 -10.23
N ASP A 49 -0.20 10.95 -10.49
CA ASP A 49 -0.19 12.14 -9.64
C ASP A 49 -1.21 12.10 -8.48
N THR A 50 -2.01 11.03 -8.38
CA THR A 50 -3.10 10.92 -7.39
C THR A 50 -3.13 9.57 -6.66
N VAL A 51 -1.98 8.89 -6.58
CA VAL A 51 -1.82 7.70 -5.74
C VAL A 51 -1.87 8.09 -4.25
N GLU A 52 -2.72 7.40 -3.49
CA GLU A 52 -2.80 7.56 -2.04
C GLU A 52 -2.16 6.38 -1.33
N ARG A 53 -1.56 6.63 -0.15
CA ARG A 53 -1.09 5.55 0.71
C ARG A 53 -2.26 4.68 1.12
N LEU A 54 -2.05 3.37 1.25
CA LEU A 54 -3.04 2.46 1.80
C LEU A 54 -2.74 2.31 3.29
N ALA A 55 -3.35 3.17 4.11
CA ALA A 55 -3.09 3.19 5.55
C ALA A 55 -3.48 1.91 6.29
N SER A 56 -4.25 1.00 5.70
CA SER A 56 -4.46 -0.34 6.23
C SER A 56 -3.29 -1.29 5.97
N ALA A 57 -2.32 -0.96 5.11
CA ALA A 57 -1.11 -1.76 4.94
C ALA A 57 0.02 -1.37 5.92
N PRO A 58 0.82 -2.34 6.43
CA PRO A 58 2.00 -2.04 7.24
C PRO A 58 3.10 -1.30 6.45
N THR A 59 3.85 -0.46 7.17
CA THR A 59 5.07 0.15 6.66
C THR A 59 6.23 -0.82 6.86
N MET A 60 6.98 -1.13 5.80
CA MET A 60 8.11 -2.05 5.80
C MET A 60 9.42 -1.30 5.66
N LYS A 61 10.34 -1.46 6.61
CA LYS A 61 11.68 -0.85 6.56
C LYS A 61 12.46 -1.26 5.31
N ALA A 62 12.37 -2.53 4.91
CA ALA A 62 13.01 -3.08 3.73
C ALA A 62 12.25 -2.82 2.41
N GLY A 63 11.02 -2.28 2.48
CA GLY A 63 10.12 -2.11 1.35
C GLY A 63 9.47 -3.41 0.84
N TYR A 64 8.37 -3.25 0.10
CA TYR A 64 7.69 -4.33 -0.62
C TYR A 64 8.53 -4.76 -1.84
N GLN A 65 8.62 -6.07 -2.04
CA GLN A 65 9.48 -6.75 -3.02
C GLN A 65 8.67 -7.47 -4.10
N ALA A 66 7.41 -7.78 -3.82
CA ALA A 66 6.47 -8.28 -4.81
C ALA A 66 5.11 -7.60 -4.60
N LEU A 67 4.36 -7.46 -5.68
CA LEU A 67 3.02 -6.92 -5.68
C LEU A 67 2.22 -7.65 -6.77
N ALA A 68 0.95 -7.93 -6.53
CA ALA A 68 0.02 -8.37 -7.55
C ALA A 68 -1.37 -7.81 -7.19
N TYR A 69 -2.03 -7.17 -8.15
CA TYR A 69 -3.31 -6.51 -7.90
C TYR A 69 -4.25 -6.55 -9.10
N GLY A 70 -5.53 -6.41 -8.80
CA GLY A 70 -6.61 -6.39 -9.77
C GLY A 70 -6.99 -7.80 -10.26
N THR A 71 -8.27 -7.99 -10.53
CA THR A 71 -8.84 -9.08 -11.33
C THR A 71 -10.15 -8.59 -11.92
N THR A 72 -10.67 -9.28 -12.94
CA THR A 72 -11.95 -8.94 -13.55
C THR A 72 -13.11 -8.97 -12.54
N ASP A 73 -13.07 -9.87 -11.57
CA ASP A 73 -14.12 -10.06 -10.56
C ASP A 73 -13.92 -9.23 -9.27
N ASN A 74 -12.68 -8.79 -9.02
CA ASN A 74 -12.34 -7.95 -7.86
C ASN A 74 -11.16 -7.03 -8.19
N PRO A 75 -11.41 -5.85 -8.79
CA PRO A 75 -10.34 -4.92 -9.15
C PRO A 75 -9.66 -4.29 -7.92
N GLN A 76 -10.29 -4.37 -6.73
CA GLN A 76 -9.78 -3.76 -5.50
C GLN A 76 -8.80 -4.64 -4.71
N VAL A 77 -8.73 -5.94 -5.02
CA VAL A 77 -7.79 -6.88 -4.39
C VAL A 77 -6.33 -6.44 -4.60
N LEU A 78 -5.52 -6.58 -3.55
CA LEU A 78 -4.10 -6.31 -3.60
C LEU A 78 -3.35 -7.30 -2.69
N TYR A 79 -2.37 -7.99 -3.27
CA TYR A 79 -1.42 -8.81 -2.57
C TYR A 79 -0.05 -8.18 -2.73
N ALA A 80 0.63 -7.91 -1.62
CA ALA A 80 2.00 -7.43 -1.63
C ALA A 80 2.86 -8.32 -0.74
N ALA A 81 4.15 -8.41 -1.01
CA ALA A 81 5.05 -9.14 -0.15
C ALA A 81 6.31 -8.34 0.21
N SER A 82 6.80 -8.53 1.42
CA SER A 82 8.06 -7.99 1.93
C SER A 82 8.74 -9.08 2.75
N GLY A 83 9.92 -9.53 2.32
CA GLY A 83 10.53 -10.74 2.87
C GLY A 83 9.61 -11.93 2.60
N ASN A 84 9.23 -12.66 3.63
CA ASN A 84 8.29 -13.79 3.57
C ASN A 84 6.86 -13.43 4.00
N LEU A 85 6.59 -12.15 4.28
CA LEU A 85 5.28 -11.67 4.69
C LEU A 85 4.48 -11.23 3.47
N VAL A 86 3.29 -11.79 3.29
CA VAL A 86 2.27 -11.39 2.31
C VAL A 86 1.22 -10.55 3.01
N VAL A 87 1.09 -9.30 2.59
CA VAL A 87 0.01 -8.40 2.96
C VAL A 87 -1.10 -8.52 1.93
N ILE A 88 -2.28 -8.90 2.39
CA ILE A 88 -3.50 -9.01 1.58
C ILE A 88 -4.43 -7.88 2.00
N THR A 89 -4.75 -7.01 1.06
CA THR A 89 -5.77 -5.98 1.27
C THR A 89 -6.91 -6.16 0.28
N VAL A 90 -8.13 -6.24 0.82
CA VAL A 90 -9.35 -6.24 0.01
C VAL A 90 -10.27 -5.17 0.59
N PRO A 91 -10.23 -3.94 0.06
CA PRO A 91 -11.20 -2.92 0.40
C PRO A 91 -12.59 -3.35 -0.09
N ASP A 92 -13.61 -3.03 0.70
CA ASP A 92 -15.01 -3.41 0.48
C ASP A 92 -15.20 -4.88 0.07
N ALA A 93 -14.70 -5.78 0.90
CA ALA A 93 -14.60 -7.22 0.60
C ALA A 93 -15.96 -7.94 0.44
N LEU A 94 -17.08 -7.27 0.73
CA LEU A 94 -18.41 -7.84 0.59
C LEU A 94 -18.83 -7.94 -0.89
N ARG A 95 -19.19 -9.15 -1.34
CA ARG A 95 -19.68 -9.33 -2.71
C ARG A 95 -21.17 -9.00 -2.83
N GLY A 96 -21.51 -8.05 -3.70
CA GLY A 96 -22.90 -7.67 -4.02
C GLY A 96 -23.33 -6.35 -3.37
N ALA A 97 -24.07 -5.54 -4.13
CA ALA A 97 -24.42 -4.16 -3.72
C ALA A 97 -25.42 -4.12 -2.55
N ASN A 98 -25.23 -3.17 -1.62
CA ASN A 98 -26.15 -2.80 -0.55
C ASN A 98 -26.52 -3.92 0.45
N GLN A 99 -25.54 -4.72 0.89
CA GLN A 99 -25.80 -5.75 1.90
C GLN A 99 -26.33 -5.16 3.22
N LYS A 100 -27.28 -5.89 3.82
CA LYS A 100 -27.91 -5.59 5.12
C LYS A 100 -27.30 -6.50 6.19
N LEU A 101 -26.64 -5.90 7.18
CA LEU A 101 -25.92 -6.61 8.25
C LEU A 101 -26.54 -6.31 9.61
N THR A 102 -26.72 -7.34 10.42
CA THR A 102 -27.26 -7.24 11.79
C THR A 102 -26.18 -7.50 12.81
N PHE A 103 -25.91 -6.50 13.65
CA PHE A 103 -24.95 -6.54 14.75
C PHE A 103 -25.68 -6.90 16.04
N ALA A 104 -25.10 -7.80 16.83
CA ALA A 104 -25.61 -8.19 18.12
C ALA A 104 -24.51 -8.10 19.18
N GLN A 105 -24.86 -7.49 20.31
CA GLN A 105 -23.94 -7.29 21.43
C GLN A 105 -23.89 -8.56 22.31
N GLY A 106 -22.67 -9.00 22.61
CA GLY A 106 -22.39 -10.10 23.52
C GLY A 106 -22.46 -9.70 25.00
N SER A 107 -22.61 -10.69 25.88
CA SER A 107 -22.64 -10.49 27.34
C SER A 107 -22.04 -11.68 28.08
N GLY A 108 -21.29 -11.43 29.16
CA GLY A 108 -20.65 -12.50 29.95
C GLY A 108 -19.60 -13.24 29.12
N SER A 109 -19.80 -14.54 28.91
CA SER A 109 -18.95 -15.38 28.05
C SER A 109 -19.35 -15.38 26.57
N ASN A 110 -20.43 -14.68 26.19
CA ASN A 110 -20.89 -14.60 24.81
C ASN A 110 -20.26 -13.41 24.10
N PHE A 111 -19.69 -13.66 22.92
CA PHE A 111 -19.03 -12.67 22.09
C PHE A 111 -20.02 -11.88 21.22
N ASP A 112 -19.60 -10.71 20.75
CA ASP A 112 -20.34 -9.90 19.78
C ASP A 112 -20.45 -10.65 18.44
N SER A 113 -21.50 -10.40 17.65
CA SER A 113 -21.68 -11.07 16.35
C SER A 113 -22.28 -10.18 15.26
N ILE A 114 -22.00 -10.53 14.00
CA ILE A 114 -22.51 -9.87 12.80
C ILE A 114 -23.14 -10.93 11.91
N THR A 115 -24.41 -10.76 11.56
CA THR A 115 -25.16 -11.70 10.72
C THR A 115 -25.56 -11.05 9.42
N ARG A 116 -25.53 -11.79 8.30
CA ARG A 116 -26.03 -11.31 7.01
C ARG A 116 -27.14 -12.18 6.43
N GLU A 117 -27.97 -11.60 5.58
CA GLU A 117 -29.17 -12.23 5.02
C GLU A 117 -28.91 -13.00 3.70
N SER A 118 -27.84 -12.67 2.96
CA SER A 118 -27.50 -13.27 1.67
C SER A 118 -25.99 -13.26 1.41
N GLY A 119 -25.46 -14.22 0.63
CA GLY A 119 -24.02 -14.38 0.38
C GLY A 119 -23.31 -15.27 1.42
N SER A 120 -22.01 -15.55 1.25
CA SER A 120 -21.21 -16.43 2.13
C SER A 120 -19.88 -15.79 2.58
N TRP A 121 -19.54 -15.85 3.88
CA TRP A 121 -18.48 -15.02 4.48
C TRP A 121 -17.16 -15.70 4.16
N THR A 122 -17.19 -17.03 4.20
CA THR A 122 -16.11 -17.89 3.74
C THR A 122 -15.86 -17.75 2.24
N ASP A 123 -16.90 -17.51 1.43
CA ASP A 123 -16.73 -17.35 -0.03
C ASP A 123 -16.13 -15.98 -0.37
N ASP A 124 -16.52 -14.94 0.38
CA ASP A 124 -15.94 -13.60 0.35
C ASP A 124 -14.51 -13.56 0.95
N GLY A 125 -14.01 -14.69 1.47
CA GLY A 125 -12.62 -14.86 1.90
C GLY A 125 -12.33 -14.49 3.36
N PHE A 126 -13.36 -14.31 4.18
CA PHE A 126 -13.20 -14.08 5.62
C PHE A 126 -12.80 -15.36 6.35
N VAL A 127 -11.96 -15.23 7.38
CA VAL A 127 -11.48 -16.35 8.21
C VAL A 127 -11.41 -15.99 9.70
N ALA A 128 -11.44 -17.00 10.56
CA ALA A 128 -11.18 -16.81 11.99
C ALA A 128 -9.74 -16.31 12.24
N GLY A 129 -9.56 -15.47 13.26
CA GLY A 129 -8.30 -14.80 13.61
C GLY A 129 -8.01 -13.52 12.82
N GLN A 130 -8.72 -13.27 11.71
CA GLN A 130 -8.50 -12.14 10.82
C GLN A 130 -8.94 -10.81 11.44
N ALA A 131 -8.16 -9.75 11.20
CA ALA A 131 -8.58 -8.38 11.49
C ALA A 131 -9.44 -7.85 10.33
N ILE A 132 -10.59 -7.29 10.67
CA ILE A 132 -11.49 -6.61 9.73
C ILE A 132 -11.72 -5.19 10.20
N THR A 133 -11.90 -4.27 9.26
CA THR A 133 -12.33 -2.90 9.57
C THR A 133 -13.73 -2.69 9.02
N ILE A 134 -14.64 -2.28 9.89
CA ILE A 134 -16.05 -2.04 9.56
C ILE A 134 -16.27 -0.54 9.46
N ARG A 135 -17.12 -0.12 8.51
CA ARG A 135 -17.47 1.29 8.32
C ARG A 135 -18.82 1.46 7.63
N GLY A 136 -19.35 2.68 7.68
CA GLY A 136 -20.62 3.04 7.03
C GLY A 136 -21.86 2.66 7.84
N THR A 137 -21.71 2.19 9.08
CA THR A 137 -22.85 1.91 9.96
C THR A 137 -23.44 3.18 10.58
N GLY A 138 -22.63 4.24 10.71
CA GLY A 138 -23.02 5.48 11.37
C GLY A 138 -22.97 5.39 12.91
N ALA A 139 -22.50 4.27 13.45
CA ALA A 139 -22.27 4.06 14.88
C ALA A 139 -20.77 3.90 15.13
N ALA A 140 -20.14 4.87 15.81
CA ALA A 140 -18.70 4.86 16.09
C ALA A 140 -18.20 3.59 16.82
N SER A 141 -19.07 2.93 17.61
CA SER A 141 -18.74 1.66 18.25
C SER A 141 -18.58 0.50 17.26
N ASN A 142 -19.27 0.57 16.11
CA ASN A 142 -19.26 -0.45 15.06
C ASN A 142 -18.26 -0.09 13.96
N ASP A 143 -18.03 1.20 13.70
CA ASP A 143 -17.12 1.69 12.66
C ASP A 143 -15.65 1.68 13.15
N LYS A 144 -15.10 0.49 13.41
CA LYS A 144 -13.73 0.26 13.89
C LYS A 144 -13.19 -1.11 13.47
N SER A 145 -11.97 -1.43 13.89
CA SER A 145 -11.38 -2.76 13.65
C SER A 145 -11.80 -3.81 14.70
N PHE A 146 -12.04 -5.04 14.23
CA PHE A 146 -12.35 -6.21 15.06
C PHE A 146 -11.52 -7.42 14.62
N LYS A 147 -11.21 -8.31 15.57
CA LYS A 147 -10.68 -9.66 15.26
C LYS A 147 -11.84 -10.63 15.15
N ILE A 148 -11.92 -11.40 14.06
CA ILE A 148 -12.91 -12.49 13.92
C ILE A 148 -12.48 -13.62 14.85
N LYS A 149 -13.36 -14.07 15.74
CA LYS A 149 -13.12 -15.22 16.60
C LYS A 149 -13.53 -16.53 15.92
N GLU A 150 -14.75 -16.57 15.42
CA GLU A 150 -15.35 -17.74 14.76
C GLU A 150 -16.17 -17.25 13.56
N ILE A 151 -16.36 -18.11 12.56
CA ILE A 151 -17.04 -17.79 11.32
C ILE A 151 -17.91 -18.95 10.85
N THR A 152 -19.09 -18.61 10.34
CA THR A 152 -19.96 -19.49 9.56
C THR A 152 -20.30 -18.79 8.24
N PRO A 153 -20.93 -19.47 7.26
CA PRO A 153 -21.35 -18.82 6.03
C PRO A 153 -22.25 -17.59 6.23
N PHE A 154 -22.98 -17.46 7.35
CA PHE A 154 -23.92 -16.35 7.55
C PHE A 154 -23.63 -15.46 8.78
N MET A 155 -22.73 -15.87 9.67
CA MET A 155 -22.42 -15.15 10.91
C MET A 155 -20.93 -15.08 11.18
N LEU A 156 -20.46 -13.87 11.52
CA LEU A 156 -19.17 -13.61 12.14
C LEU A 156 -19.35 -13.47 13.65
N THR A 157 -18.56 -14.21 14.43
CA THR A 157 -18.40 -13.99 15.87
C THR A 157 -17.13 -13.20 16.08
N LEU A 158 -17.19 -12.06 16.75
CA LEU A 158 -16.05 -11.18 16.98
C LEU A 158 -15.29 -11.60 18.25
N GLY A 159 -14.03 -11.19 18.39
CA GLY A 159 -13.22 -11.43 19.61
C GLY A 159 -13.60 -10.54 20.79
N SER A 160 -14.53 -9.60 20.60
CA SER A 160 -14.97 -8.65 21.61
C SER A 160 -16.27 -9.09 22.29
N VAL A 161 -16.49 -8.58 23.51
CA VAL A 161 -17.76 -8.71 24.24
C VAL A 161 -18.24 -7.30 24.56
N GLY A 162 -19.51 -7.02 24.27
CA GLY A 162 -20.13 -5.76 24.66
C GLY A 162 -19.66 -4.53 23.87
N SER A 163 -18.91 -4.72 22.77
CA SER A 163 -18.15 -3.66 22.12
C SER A 163 -18.82 -3.08 20.87
N VAL A 164 -19.96 -3.64 20.45
CA VAL A 164 -20.77 -3.20 19.31
C VAL A 164 -22.12 -2.64 19.76
N THR A 165 -22.65 -1.69 18.99
CA THR A 165 -24.04 -1.24 19.07
C THR A 165 -24.91 -2.21 18.28
N ALA A 166 -25.86 -2.84 18.97
CA ALA A 166 -26.79 -3.78 18.35
C ALA A 166 -27.76 -3.05 17.40
N GLY A 167 -28.06 -3.67 16.26
CA GLY A 167 -28.95 -3.10 15.25
C GLY A 167 -28.69 -3.66 13.86
N THR A 168 -29.55 -3.28 12.93
CA THR A 168 -29.40 -3.67 11.52
C THR A 168 -29.04 -2.45 10.69
N PHE A 169 -27.96 -2.57 9.93
CA PHE A 169 -27.35 -1.50 9.16
C PHE A 169 -27.30 -1.89 7.68
N THR A 170 -27.37 -0.88 6.81
CA THR A 170 -27.29 -1.02 5.35
C THR A 170 -26.12 -0.18 4.85
N ARG A 171 -25.53 -0.54 3.71
CA ARG A 171 -24.32 0.13 3.16
C ARG A 171 -23.12 0.04 4.11
N VAL A 172 -23.02 -1.10 4.80
CA VAL A 172 -21.85 -1.42 5.61
C VAL A 172 -20.75 -1.88 4.67
N HIS A 173 -19.57 -1.30 4.79
CA HIS A 173 -18.37 -1.78 4.10
C HIS A 173 -17.49 -2.50 5.11
N ILE A 174 -16.89 -3.61 4.67
CA ILE A 174 -15.94 -4.37 5.49
C ILE A 174 -14.67 -4.54 4.70
N ASP A 175 -13.61 -3.92 5.19
CA ASP A 175 -12.29 -4.00 4.59
C ASP A 175 -11.52 -5.16 5.24
N ILE A 176 -10.87 -5.97 4.40
CA ILE A 176 -9.97 -7.03 4.83
C ILE A 176 -8.54 -6.51 4.82
N LEU A 177 -7.87 -6.66 5.95
CA LEU A 177 -6.42 -6.66 6.04
C LEU A 177 -5.99 -8.01 6.63
N ALA A 178 -5.36 -8.84 5.82
CA ALA A 178 -4.71 -10.04 6.30
C ALA A 178 -3.20 -9.93 6.08
N GLN A 179 -2.46 -10.46 7.04
CA GLN A 179 -1.02 -10.63 6.95
C GLN A 179 -0.77 -12.12 7.06
N GLU A 180 -0.11 -12.67 6.06
CA GLU A 180 0.19 -14.10 5.98
C GLU A 180 1.66 -14.31 5.74
N ARG A 181 2.29 -15.08 6.61
CA ARG A 181 3.70 -15.40 6.47
C ARG A 181 3.84 -16.72 5.71
N ILE A 182 4.66 -16.74 4.66
CA ILE A 182 5.00 -17.95 3.93
C ILE A 182 6.31 -18.47 4.50
N ASP A 183 6.22 -19.33 5.49
CA ASP A 183 7.36 -19.66 6.34
C ASP A 183 8.48 -20.44 5.64
N ARG A 184 8.12 -21.17 4.57
CA ARG A 184 9.07 -21.86 3.68
C ARG A 184 9.77 -20.92 2.70
N ALA A 185 9.34 -19.66 2.61
CA ALA A 185 9.99 -18.65 1.78
C ALA A 185 10.96 -17.83 2.63
N LEU A 186 12.16 -17.59 2.09
CA LEU A 186 13.10 -16.59 2.63
C LEU A 186 12.62 -15.19 2.24
N LYS A 187 12.17 -15.10 1.00
CA LYS A 187 11.84 -13.89 0.29
C LYS A 187 10.83 -14.23 -0.80
N ILE A 188 9.85 -13.37 -0.97
CA ILE A 188 8.87 -13.47 -2.04
C ILE A 188 9.23 -12.39 -3.06
N THR A 189 9.76 -12.83 -4.21
CA THR A 189 10.20 -11.96 -5.31
C THR A 189 9.12 -11.75 -6.35
N GLY A 190 8.08 -12.59 -6.37
CA GLY A 190 6.96 -12.49 -7.29
C GLY A 190 5.67 -13.04 -6.71
N LEU A 191 4.54 -12.49 -7.14
CA LEU A 191 3.19 -12.92 -6.80
C LEU A 191 2.38 -13.04 -8.09
N ALA A 192 1.61 -14.13 -8.24
CA ALA A 192 0.70 -14.30 -9.37
C ALA A 192 -0.72 -14.54 -8.85
N LEU A 193 -1.67 -13.73 -9.32
CA LEU A 193 -3.08 -13.92 -9.02
C LEU A 193 -3.70 -14.88 -10.02
N ASP A 194 -4.64 -15.68 -9.54
CA ASP A 194 -5.55 -16.43 -10.38
C ASP A 194 -6.50 -15.44 -11.11
N PRO A 195 -6.50 -15.43 -12.46
CA PRO A 195 -7.28 -14.48 -13.23
C PRO A 195 -8.80 -14.60 -13.01
N ASP A 196 -9.31 -15.74 -12.52
CA ASP A 196 -10.75 -15.96 -12.35
C ASP A 196 -11.24 -15.74 -10.92
N ASN A 197 -10.37 -15.76 -9.91
CA ASN A 197 -10.83 -15.81 -8.51
C ASN A 197 -10.03 -14.99 -7.52
N TRP A 198 -9.19 -14.05 -8.01
CA TRP A 198 -8.46 -13.03 -7.23
C TRP A 198 -7.51 -13.56 -6.14
N ARG A 199 -7.40 -14.87 -5.97
CA ARG A 199 -6.50 -15.49 -4.99
C ARG A 199 -5.14 -15.70 -5.63
N VAL A 200 -4.08 -15.67 -4.83
CA VAL A 200 -2.80 -16.19 -5.27
C VAL A 200 -2.92 -17.70 -5.50
N PHE A 201 -2.45 -18.19 -6.65
CA PHE A 201 -2.72 -19.55 -7.13
C PHE A 201 -2.50 -20.66 -6.09
N SER A 202 -1.40 -20.60 -5.33
CA SER A 202 -1.01 -21.63 -4.36
C SER A 202 -1.58 -21.42 -2.96
N ARG A 203 -2.46 -20.42 -2.76
CA ARG A 203 -3.09 -20.13 -1.47
C ARG A 203 -4.41 -20.89 -1.35
N THR A 204 -4.40 -22.03 -0.66
CA THR A 204 -5.58 -22.91 -0.53
C THR A 204 -6.52 -22.51 0.60
N ALA A 205 -6.00 -21.90 1.66
CA ALA A 205 -6.75 -21.24 2.72
C ALA A 205 -5.92 -20.12 3.35
N ALA A 206 -6.47 -19.39 4.32
CA ALA A 206 -5.68 -18.40 5.04
C ALA A 206 -4.48 -19.05 5.75
N ASN A 207 -3.30 -18.44 5.59
CA ASN A 207 -2.01 -18.97 6.05
C ASN A 207 -1.69 -20.40 5.57
N LYS A 208 -2.36 -20.89 4.51
CA LYS A 208 -2.09 -22.20 3.92
C LYS A 208 -1.63 -22.01 2.48
N TRP A 209 -0.34 -22.27 2.31
CA TRP A 209 0.37 -22.13 1.06
C TRP A 209 0.93 -23.49 0.65
N GLU A 210 0.64 -23.88 -0.58
CA GLU A 210 1.16 -25.13 -1.13
C GLU A 210 2.44 -24.86 -1.92
N LEU A 211 3.50 -25.57 -1.56
CA LEU A 211 4.69 -25.62 -2.40
C LEU A 211 4.33 -26.39 -3.68
N ILE A 212 4.69 -25.85 -4.83
CA ILE A 212 4.46 -26.49 -6.14
C ILE A 212 5.80 -26.81 -6.83
N SER A 213 6.89 -26.19 -6.40
CA SER A 213 8.22 -26.31 -6.99
C SER A 213 8.99 -27.57 -6.56
N GLN A 214 8.37 -28.56 -5.89
CA GLN A 214 9.08 -29.75 -5.38
C GLN A 214 9.84 -30.53 -6.47
N ARG A 215 9.41 -30.41 -7.72
CA ARG A 215 10.00 -31.08 -8.89
C ARG A 215 10.54 -30.10 -9.94
N LEU A 216 10.72 -28.83 -9.57
CA LEU A 216 11.31 -27.82 -10.44
C LEU A 216 12.84 -27.87 -10.32
N THR A 217 13.55 -27.99 -11.44
CA THR A 217 15.01 -28.11 -11.51
C THR A 217 15.67 -26.74 -11.77
N ASN A 218 16.90 -26.53 -11.24
CA ASN A 218 17.76 -25.34 -11.44
C ASN A 218 17.11 -23.98 -11.09
N PHE A 219 17.14 -23.61 -9.80
CA PHE A 219 16.45 -22.42 -9.28
C PHE A 219 17.29 -21.14 -9.40
N ASN A 220 16.71 -20.12 -10.03
CA ASN A 220 16.82 -18.71 -9.63
C ASN A 220 15.58 -18.00 -10.19
N LEU A 221 14.59 -17.73 -9.35
CA LEU A 221 13.25 -17.31 -9.77
C LEU A 221 13.17 -15.80 -9.90
N ASP A 222 13.15 -15.30 -11.14
CA ASP A 222 13.08 -13.86 -11.41
C ASP A 222 11.67 -13.40 -11.79
N SER A 223 10.86 -14.28 -12.41
CA SER A 223 9.50 -13.93 -12.83
C SER A 223 8.55 -15.13 -12.75
N ILE A 224 7.27 -14.85 -12.48
CA ILE A 224 6.20 -15.85 -12.35
C ILE A 224 4.94 -15.33 -13.03
N ALA A 225 4.26 -16.20 -13.79
CA ALA A 225 2.99 -15.88 -14.42
C ALA A 225 2.05 -17.07 -14.34
N LEU A 226 0.77 -16.83 -14.04
CA LEU A 226 -0.28 -17.83 -14.13
C LEU A 226 -1.16 -17.50 -15.33
N VAL A 227 -1.35 -18.49 -16.21
CA VAL A 227 -2.19 -18.36 -17.40
C VAL A 227 -3.28 -19.41 -17.34
N LYS A 228 -4.51 -19.05 -17.75
CA LYS A 228 -5.60 -20.01 -17.95
C LYS A 228 -5.85 -20.21 -19.43
N VAL A 229 -5.74 -21.45 -19.88
CA VAL A 229 -5.86 -21.83 -21.28
C VAL A 229 -6.74 -23.08 -21.37
N HIS A 230 -7.79 -23.04 -22.18
CA HIS A 230 -8.77 -24.15 -22.32
C HIS A 230 -9.34 -24.66 -20.98
N GLY A 231 -9.51 -23.78 -19.99
CA GLY A 231 -9.99 -24.13 -18.65
C GLY A 231 -8.96 -24.82 -17.74
N GLN A 232 -7.70 -24.97 -18.20
CA GLN A 232 -6.59 -25.45 -17.38
C GLN A 232 -5.69 -24.29 -16.95
N ALA A 233 -5.31 -24.30 -15.67
CA ALA A 233 -4.27 -23.41 -15.17
C ALA A 233 -2.89 -23.92 -15.63
N VAL A 234 -2.05 -23.01 -16.09
CA VAL A 234 -0.66 -23.25 -16.46
C VAL A 234 0.20 -22.23 -15.73
N LEU A 235 1.09 -22.74 -14.88
CA LEU A 235 2.04 -21.92 -14.12
C LEU A 235 3.36 -21.84 -14.88
N LEU A 236 3.80 -20.63 -15.14
CA LEU A 236 5.05 -20.31 -15.84
C LEU A 236 6.03 -19.64 -14.89
N VAL A 237 7.28 -20.05 -15.00
CA VAL A 237 8.37 -19.59 -14.17
C VAL A 237 9.54 -19.21 -15.07
N GLY A 238 9.98 -17.96 -14.98
CA GLY A 238 11.19 -17.46 -15.62
C GLY A 238 12.36 -17.56 -14.65
N GLY A 239 13.47 -18.15 -15.09
CA GLY A 239 14.65 -18.28 -14.25
C GLY A 239 15.95 -18.44 -15.03
N ALA A 240 16.98 -18.92 -14.33
CA ALA A 240 18.35 -18.98 -14.85
C ALA A 240 18.52 -19.77 -16.15
N THR A 241 17.68 -20.78 -16.37
CA THR A 241 17.78 -21.71 -17.49
C THR A 241 16.72 -21.49 -18.57
N GLY A 242 15.87 -20.46 -18.46
CA GLY A 242 14.79 -20.19 -19.41
C GLY A 242 13.42 -20.17 -18.74
N VAL A 243 12.42 -20.77 -19.41
CA VAL A 243 11.03 -20.81 -18.94
C VAL A 243 10.67 -22.24 -18.54
N SER A 244 10.22 -22.42 -17.31
CA SER A 244 9.67 -23.69 -16.82
C SER A 244 8.15 -23.61 -16.72
N ARG A 245 7.49 -24.73 -16.97
CA ARG A 245 6.03 -24.83 -17.06
C ARG A 245 5.49 -26.00 -16.25
N ALA A 246 4.41 -25.76 -15.51
CA ALA A 246 3.58 -26.78 -14.88
C ALA A 246 2.13 -26.68 -15.38
N ILE A 247 1.58 -27.79 -15.86
CA ILE A 247 0.19 -27.91 -16.31
C ILE A 247 -0.65 -28.46 -15.16
N ALA A 248 -1.81 -27.84 -14.88
CA ALA A 248 -2.66 -28.15 -13.72
C ALA A 248 -1.83 -28.21 -12.41
N PRO A 249 -1.21 -27.08 -12.02
CA PRO A 249 -0.20 -27.09 -10.97
C PRO A 249 -0.80 -27.51 -9.63
N ALA A 250 -0.13 -28.46 -8.98
CA ALA A 250 -0.47 -29.02 -7.67
C ALA A 250 0.82 -29.51 -7.00
N PRO A 251 0.83 -29.78 -5.67
CA PRO A 251 1.99 -30.36 -5.01
C PRO A 251 2.50 -31.61 -5.73
N GLY A 252 3.79 -31.61 -6.08
CA GLY A 252 4.41 -32.72 -6.83
C GLY A 252 4.08 -32.77 -8.33
N VAL A 253 3.53 -31.69 -8.91
CA VAL A 253 3.33 -31.57 -10.37
C VAL A 253 4.64 -31.77 -11.14
N ALA A 254 4.54 -32.31 -12.35
CA ALA A 254 5.66 -32.38 -13.27
C ALA A 254 5.98 -30.99 -13.83
N TRP A 255 7.24 -30.59 -13.72
CA TRP A 255 7.76 -29.39 -14.37
C TRP A 255 8.50 -29.78 -15.64
N THR A 256 8.31 -28.98 -16.69
CA THR A 256 9.02 -29.14 -17.96
C THR A 256 9.52 -27.80 -18.47
N GLU A 257 10.71 -27.77 -19.06
CA GLU A 257 11.20 -26.62 -19.82
C GLU A 257 10.27 -26.32 -21.01
N PHE A 258 9.98 -25.04 -21.26
CA PHE A 258 9.06 -24.57 -22.30
C PHE A 258 9.69 -23.48 -23.17
N GLY A 259 9.36 -23.52 -24.47
CA GLY A 259 9.86 -22.56 -25.46
C GLY A 259 10.98 -23.15 -26.31
N ARG A 260 10.65 -23.86 -27.39
CA ARG A 260 11.64 -24.44 -28.29
C ARG A 260 12.55 -23.37 -28.89
N GLY A 261 13.87 -23.54 -28.73
CA GLY A 261 14.87 -22.60 -29.24
C GLY A 261 15.05 -21.35 -28.38
N LEU A 262 14.31 -21.24 -27.27
CA LEU A 262 14.60 -20.26 -26.23
C LEU A 262 16.00 -20.59 -25.68
N PRO A 263 16.90 -19.61 -25.61
CA PRO A 263 18.24 -19.82 -25.07
C PRO A 263 18.19 -20.10 -23.58
N ASN A 264 19.05 -21.00 -23.08
CA ASN A 264 19.26 -21.20 -21.65
C ASN A 264 19.95 -19.95 -21.04
N ALA A 265 19.17 -18.90 -20.84
CA ALA A 265 19.56 -17.59 -20.37
C ALA A 265 18.54 -17.12 -19.33
N VAL A 266 19.00 -16.31 -18.39
CA VAL A 266 18.18 -15.74 -17.32
C VAL A 266 16.97 -14.99 -17.91
N VAL A 267 15.77 -15.38 -17.49
CA VAL A 267 14.51 -14.72 -17.87
C VAL A 267 14.08 -13.77 -16.76
N SER A 268 14.23 -12.47 -16.98
CA SER A 268 13.93 -11.44 -15.96
C SER A 268 12.45 -11.07 -15.87
N ASP A 269 11.68 -11.32 -16.93
CA ASP A 269 10.24 -11.03 -16.93
C ASP A 269 9.47 -11.90 -17.93
N LEU A 270 8.22 -12.20 -17.60
CA LEU A 270 7.28 -13.00 -18.39
C LEU A 270 5.96 -12.24 -18.54
N SER A 271 5.49 -12.13 -19.78
CA SER A 271 4.19 -11.54 -20.06
C SER A 271 3.42 -12.41 -21.05
N PHE A 272 2.22 -12.83 -20.64
CA PHE A 272 1.27 -13.47 -21.54
C PHE A 272 0.29 -12.42 -22.03
N VAL A 273 0.19 -12.29 -23.36
CA VAL A 273 -0.67 -11.31 -24.01
C VAL A 273 -1.80 -12.06 -24.71
N PRO A 274 -2.99 -12.18 -24.08
CA PRO A 274 -4.17 -12.65 -24.77
C PRO A 274 -4.57 -11.61 -25.81
N ARG A 275 -4.89 -12.04 -27.02
CA ARG A 275 -5.33 -11.15 -28.10
C ARG A 275 -6.76 -11.46 -28.48
N ASP A 276 -7.68 -10.74 -27.85
CA ASP A 276 -9.08 -10.78 -28.27
C ASP A 276 -9.20 -10.23 -29.71
N ILE A 277 -9.95 -10.98 -30.52
CA ILE A 277 -10.29 -10.59 -31.89
C ILE A 277 -11.17 -9.33 -31.93
N PHE A 278 -11.85 -8.98 -30.83
CA PHE A 278 -12.78 -7.85 -30.74
C PHE A 278 -12.15 -6.54 -30.23
N ASP A 279 -11.05 -6.58 -29.47
CA ASP A 279 -10.57 -5.40 -28.73
C ASP A 279 -9.78 -4.38 -29.56
N PHE A 280 -9.32 -4.74 -30.76
CA PHE A 280 -8.51 -3.85 -31.59
C PHE A 280 -8.83 -3.95 -33.09
N VAL A 281 -8.83 -2.82 -33.79
CA VAL A 281 -8.82 -2.77 -35.26
C VAL A 281 -7.49 -3.38 -35.74
N ASN A 282 -7.50 -4.43 -36.59
CA ASN A 282 -6.30 -5.06 -37.17
C ASN A 282 -6.05 -4.51 -38.58
N PRO A 283 -5.40 -3.33 -38.71
CA PRO A 283 -5.35 -2.61 -39.98
C PRO A 283 -4.36 -3.29 -40.96
N ARG A 284 -3.54 -4.22 -40.46
CA ARG A 284 -2.46 -4.91 -41.19
C ARG A 284 -2.71 -6.40 -41.40
N SER A 285 -3.89 -6.92 -41.02
CA SER A 285 -4.24 -8.34 -41.14
C SER A 285 -3.18 -9.29 -40.57
N LEU A 286 -2.50 -8.90 -39.49
CA LEU A 286 -1.49 -9.73 -38.82
C LEU A 286 -2.18 -10.89 -38.08
N ALA A 287 -1.47 -12.02 -37.95
CA ALA A 287 -1.89 -13.13 -37.11
C ALA A 287 -2.12 -12.63 -35.67
N ARG A 288 -3.29 -12.98 -35.10
CA ARG A 288 -3.74 -12.52 -33.79
C ARG A 288 -3.57 -13.60 -32.71
N ASP A 289 -2.60 -14.47 -32.89
CA ASP A 289 -2.39 -15.56 -31.94
C ASP A 289 -1.91 -14.98 -30.60
N ASP A 290 -2.29 -15.65 -29.51
CA ASP A 290 -1.82 -15.34 -28.17
C ASP A 290 -0.29 -15.54 -28.10
N VAL A 291 0.39 -14.62 -27.41
CA VAL A 291 1.85 -14.60 -27.35
C VAL A 291 2.32 -14.65 -25.91
N LEU A 292 3.26 -15.56 -25.65
CA LEU A 292 4.10 -15.49 -24.47
C LEU A 292 5.38 -14.74 -24.81
N VAL A 293 5.70 -13.73 -24.01
CA VAL A 293 6.88 -12.87 -24.13
C VAL A 293 7.81 -13.16 -22.95
N ALA A 294 9.07 -13.46 -23.24
CA ALA A 294 10.11 -13.69 -22.24
C ALA A 294 11.26 -12.70 -22.43
N ALA A 295 11.54 -11.88 -21.42
CA ALA A 295 12.66 -10.96 -21.43
C ALA A 295 13.92 -11.69 -20.98
N THR A 296 14.89 -11.85 -21.88
CA THR A 296 16.13 -12.60 -21.60
C THR A 296 17.31 -11.65 -21.36
N LEU A 297 18.07 -11.89 -20.30
CA LEU A 297 19.22 -11.07 -19.93
C LEU A 297 20.30 -11.14 -21.02
N GLY A 298 20.65 -9.98 -21.57
CA GLY A 298 21.69 -9.86 -22.60
C GLY A 298 21.33 -10.41 -23.99
N ARG A 299 20.13 -10.96 -24.20
CA ARG A 299 19.70 -11.59 -25.46
C ARG A 299 18.38 -11.05 -26.03
N GLY A 300 17.81 -10.03 -25.40
CA GLY A 300 16.61 -9.32 -25.87
C GLY A 300 15.32 -10.05 -25.49
N VAL A 301 14.25 -9.76 -26.22
CA VAL A 301 12.92 -10.34 -25.96
C VAL A 301 12.70 -11.53 -26.88
N TRP A 302 12.32 -12.67 -26.29
CA TRP A 302 11.88 -13.86 -27.00
C TRP A 302 10.36 -13.94 -27.02
N THR A 303 9.80 -14.44 -28.11
CA THR A 303 8.34 -14.59 -28.25
C THR A 303 7.99 -16.02 -28.65
N VAL A 304 7.00 -16.60 -27.97
CA VAL A 304 6.39 -17.88 -28.33
C VAL A 304 4.99 -17.56 -28.86
N SER A 305 4.78 -17.81 -30.15
CA SER A 305 3.48 -17.64 -30.81
C SER A 305 2.60 -18.89 -30.59
N ASN A 306 1.28 -18.76 -30.77
CA ASN A 306 0.31 -19.83 -30.51
C ASN A 306 0.46 -20.39 -29.08
N ALA A 307 0.64 -19.50 -28.11
CA ALA A 307 0.85 -19.88 -26.72
C ALA A 307 -0.40 -20.57 -26.15
N ASP A 308 -1.59 -20.18 -26.58
CA ASP A 308 -2.87 -20.82 -26.24
C ASP A 308 -2.96 -22.30 -26.68
N ALA A 309 -2.42 -22.65 -27.84
CA ALA A 309 -2.42 -24.04 -28.30
C ALA A 309 -1.35 -24.87 -27.56
N SER A 310 -0.18 -24.30 -27.31
CA SER A 310 1.00 -25.04 -26.84
C SER A 310 1.17 -25.09 -25.32
N LEU A 311 0.65 -24.13 -24.57
CA LEU A 311 0.84 -24.05 -23.10
C LEU A 311 0.19 -25.23 -22.36
N ALA A 312 -0.97 -25.71 -22.80
CA ALA A 312 -1.69 -26.80 -22.16
C ALA A 312 -1.30 -28.20 -22.68
N GLU A 313 -0.40 -28.31 -23.68
CA GLU A 313 0.00 -29.61 -24.23
C GLU A 313 1.06 -30.32 -23.37
N PRO A 314 0.82 -31.57 -22.93
CA PRO A 314 1.81 -32.38 -22.21
C PRO A 314 3.05 -32.67 -23.05
N ALA A 315 4.23 -32.66 -22.43
CA ALA A 315 5.49 -32.87 -23.14
C ALA A 315 5.87 -34.36 -23.22
N VAL A 316 5.10 -35.14 -23.99
CA VAL A 316 5.27 -36.59 -24.13
C VAL A 316 5.96 -36.95 -25.44
N ILE A 317 7.03 -37.75 -25.37
CA ILE A 317 7.63 -38.40 -26.54
C ILE A 317 6.92 -39.73 -26.75
N THR A 318 6.16 -39.83 -27.83
CA THR A 318 5.51 -41.09 -28.23
C THR A 318 6.23 -41.71 -29.42
N ILE A 319 6.76 -42.92 -29.23
CA ILE A 319 7.40 -43.75 -30.25
C ILE A 319 6.43 -44.88 -30.57
N LYS A 320 5.93 -44.92 -31.81
CA LYS A 320 5.06 -45.99 -32.29
C LYS A 320 5.85 -46.91 -33.21
N GLY A 321 6.01 -48.15 -32.79
CA GLY A 321 6.56 -49.23 -33.58
C GLY A 321 5.66 -49.61 -34.77
N GLY A 322 6.25 -50.37 -35.69
CA GLY A 322 5.58 -50.98 -36.83
C GLY A 322 5.08 -52.38 -36.53
N THR A 323 5.00 -53.21 -37.57
CA THR A 323 4.64 -54.64 -37.45
C THR A 323 5.87 -55.56 -37.55
N GLY A 324 7.07 -55.00 -37.47
CA GLY A 324 8.34 -55.72 -37.57
C GLY A 324 9.26 -55.30 -36.43
N ASP A 325 10.44 -55.92 -36.34
CA ASP A 325 11.36 -55.70 -35.23
C ASP A 325 11.84 -54.23 -35.18
N ASP A 326 11.49 -53.50 -34.11
CA ASP A 326 11.95 -52.15 -33.87
C ASP A 326 12.99 -52.08 -32.76
N THR A 327 14.04 -51.27 -32.96
CA THR A 327 15.08 -51.01 -31.95
C THR A 327 15.10 -49.54 -31.58
N VAL A 328 14.89 -49.25 -30.30
CA VAL A 328 14.92 -47.90 -29.75
C VAL A 328 16.08 -47.78 -28.76
N ILE A 329 16.90 -46.75 -28.91
CA ILE A 329 17.95 -46.41 -27.93
C ILE A 329 17.68 -45.01 -27.39
N ILE A 330 17.62 -44.89 -26.07
CA ILE A 330 17.48 -43.62 -25.37
C ILE A 330 18.76 -43.38 -24.57
N THR A 331 19.43 -42.27 -24.83
CA THR A 331 20.66 -41.91 -24.12
C THR A 331 20.81 -40.40 -23.99
N ARG A 332 21.54 -39.96 -22.96
CA ARG A 332 21.98 -38.57 -22.85
C ARG A 332 23.22 -38.36 -23.70
N ARG A 333 23.30 -37.22 -24.38
CA ARG A 333 24.43 -36.94 -25.28
C ARG A 333 25.74 -36.79 -24.51
N ALA A 334 26.76 -37.54 -24.90
CA ALA A 334 28.07 -37.53 -24.26
C ALA A 334 28.74 -36.13 -24.21
N SER A 335 28.60 -35.32 -25.25
CA SER A 335 29.17 -33.97 -25.31
C SER A 335 28.35 -32.90 -24.58
N ASN A 336 27.08 -33.18 -24.29
CA ASN A 336 26.20 -32.29 -23.54
C ASN A 336 25.06 -33.10 -22.93
N ALA A 337 25.23 -33.51 -21.67
CA ALA A 337 24.29 -34.38 -20.99
C ALA A 337 22.91 -33.72 -20.73
N SER A 338 22.72 -32.41 -20.97
CA SER A 338 21.38 -31.79 -20.91
C SER A 338 20.49 -32.18 -22.10
N ILE A 339 21.06 -32.77 -23.16
CA ILE A 339 20.32 -33.20 -24.34
C ILE A 339 20.05 -34.70 -24.27
N LEU A 340 18.79 -35.07 -24.51
CA LEU A 340 18.33 -36.44 -24.71
C LEU A 340 18.30 -36.75 -26.21
N ASP A 341 18.99 -37.82 -26.60
CA ASP A 341 18.99 -38.35 -27.96
C ASP A 341 18.18 -39.66 -27.99
N VAL A 342 17.23 -39.73 -28.93
CA VAL A 342 16.40 -40.91 -29.19
C VAL A 342 16.73 -41.44 -30.58
N PHE A 343 17.17 -42.69 -30.64
CA PHE A 343 17.48 -43.42 -31.86
C PHE A 343 16.39 -44.44 -32.13
N VAL A 344 15.96 -44.54 -33.38
CA VAL A 344 14.94 -45.50 -33.82
C VAL A 344 15.47 -46.22 -35.05
N ASN A 345 15.63 -47.55 -34.96
CA ASN A 345 16.08 -48.46 -36.00
C ASN A 345 17.47 -48.18 -36.61
N SER A 346 18.19 -47.18 -36.10
CA SER A 346 19.56 -46.83 -36.49
C SER A 346 20.28 -46.12 -35.36
N ALA A 347 21.51 -46.54 -35.04
CA ALA A 347 22.36 -45.91 -34.02
C ALA A 347 23.29 -44.81 -34.58
N VAL A 348 23.16 -44.45 -35.86
CA VAL A 348 24.10 -43.51 -36.52
C VAL A 348 23.73 -42.05 -36.28
N ALA A 349 22.43 -41.73 -36.34
CA ALA A 349 21.93 -40.38 -36.12
C ALA A 349 20.64 -40.45 -35.31
N PRO A 350 20.46 -39.56 -34.30
CA PRO A 350 19.25 -39.55 -33.51
C PRO A 350 18.05 -39.16 -34.37
N ALA A 351 16.93 -39.87 -34.18
CA ALA A 351 15.64 -39.52 -34.78
C ALA A 351 15.04 -38.26 -34.12
N LEU A 352 15.35 -38.05 -32.84
CA LEU A 352 14.94 -36.88 -32.07
C LEU A 352 16.05 -36.47 -31.10
N SER A 353 16.28 -35.16 -31.00
CA SER A 353 17.17 -34.55 -30.00
C SER A 353 16.45 -33.39 -29.32
N VAL A 354 16.30 -33.47 -28.00
CA VAL A 354 15.60 -32.45 -27.21
C VAL A 354 16.27 -32.25 -25.84
N PRO A 355 16.14 -31.09 -25.20
CA PRO A 355 16.53 -30.95 -23.79
C PRO A 355 15.81 -31.97 -22.92
N VAL A 356 16.53 -32.68 -22.04
CA VAL A 356 15.95 -33.73 -21.19
C VAL A 356 14.86 -33.18 -20.27
N GLU A 357 15.05 -31.97 -19.75
CA GLU A 357 14.10 -31.26 -18.88
C GLU A 357 12.82 -30.79 -19.62
N SER A 358 12.82 -30.79 -20.96
CA SER A 358 11.62 -30.50 -21.75
C SER A 358 10.70 -31.72 -21.89
N VAL A 359 11.07 -32.88 -21.36
CA VAL A 359 10.36 -34.16 -21.53
C VAL A 359 9.70 -34.59 -20.23
N GLN A 360 8.37 -34.73 -20.26
CA GLN A 360 7.58 -35.23 -19.13
C GLN A 360 7.54 -36.76 -19.05
N LYS A 361 7.38 -37.42 -20.21
CA LYS A 361 7.20 -38.86 -20.34
C LYS A 361 7.76 -39.36 -21.66
N ILE A 362 8.27 -40.59 -21.67
CA ILE A 362 8.64 -41.30 -22.90
C ILE A 362 7.82 -42.58 -22.97
N GLU A 363 7.16 -42.82 -24.10
CA GLU A 363 6.37 -44.01 -24.36
C GLU A 363 6.84 -44.68 -25.64
N PHE A 364 7.15 -45.97 -25.56
CA PHE A 364 7.40 -46.82 -26.71
C PHE A 364 6.34 -47.91 -26.78
N PHE A 365 5.57 -47.92 -27.87
CA PHE A 365 4.59 -48.95 -28.19
C PHE A 365 5.18 -49.84 -29.29
N GLY A 366 5.61 -51.05 -28.94
CA GLY A 366 6.21 -52.02 -29.85
C GLY A 366 5.25 -52.54 -30.92
N MET A 367 3.94 -52.53 -30.64
CA MET A 367 2.87 -53.02 -31.52
C MET A 367 3.00 -54.51 -31.88
N GLY A 368 3.87 -54.88 -32.83
CA GLY A 368 4.15 -56.28 -33.18
C GLY A 368 5.52 -56.45 -33.82
N GLY A 369 6.11 -57.64 -33.72
CA GLY A 369 7.53 -57.88 -34.02
C GLY A 369 8.32 -58.15 -32.73
N LYS A 370 9.64 -58.33 -32.82
CA LYS A 370 10.53 -58.37 -31.65
C LYS A 370 11.14 -57.00 -31.42
N ASN A 371 10.70 -56.32 -30.39
CA ASN A 371 11.09 -54.95 -30.11
C ASN A 371 12.15 -54.90 -29.01
N THR A 372 13.13 -54.02 -29.19
CA THR A 372 14.19 -53.80 -28.21
C THR A 372 14.22 -52.35 -27.78
N LEU A 373 14.09 -52.10 -26.47
CA LEU A 373 14.36 -50.82 -25.87
C LEU A 373 15.69 -50.88 -25.11
N LYS A 374 16.66 -50.05 -25.49
CA LYS A 374 17.87 -49.82 -24.73
C LYS A 374 17.77 -48.48 -24.00
N ILE A 375 17.92 -48.51 -22.69
CA ILE A 375 18.04 -47.34 -21.83
C ILE A 375 19.51 -47.25 -21.37
N ASP A 376 20.23 -46.29 -21.94
CA ASP A 376 21.66 -46.11 -21.71
C ASP A 376 21.93 -44.88 -20.82
N SER A 377 22.10 -45.16 -19.53
CA SER A 377 22.37 -44.20 -18.46
C SER A 377 23.87 -44.00 -18.19
N SER A 378 24.76 -44.44 -19.09
CA SER A 378 26.22 -44.30 -18.94
C SER A 378 26.69 -42.84 -18.86
N HIS A 379 25.92 -41.91 -19.44
CA HIS A 379 26.18 -40.46 -19.38
C HIS A 379 25.28 -39.73 -18.37
N GLY A 380 24.85 -40.46 -17.34
CA GLY A 380 23.94 -40.01 -16.28
C GLY A 380 22.53 -40.60 -16.45
N PRO A 381 21.76 -40.67 -15.35
CA PRO A 381 20.43 -41.26 -15.37
C PRO A 381 19.47 -40.44 -16.25
N ILE A 382 18.54 -41.14 -16.91
CA ILE A 382 17.46 -40.54 -17.69
C ILE A 382 16.26 -40.36 -16.76
N ILE A 383 16.21 -39.21 -16.08
CA ILE A 383 15.15 -38.87 -15.14
C ILE A 383 14.15 -37.98 -15.88
N VAL A 384 12.97 -38.52 -16.14
CA VAL A 384 11.81 -37.76 -16.63
C VAL A 384 10.65 -37.95 -15.65
N PRO A 385 9.80 -36.93 -15.39
CA PRO A 385 8.82 -36.95 -14.32
C PRO A 385 7.89 -38.17 -14.26
N SER A 386 7.48 -38.70 -15.43
CA SER A 386 6.59 -39.86 -15.54
C SER A 386 7.31 -41.14 -15.98
N GLY A 387 8.64 -41.15 -15.97
CA GLY A 387 9.45 -42.31 -16.36
C GLY A 387 9.40 -42.67 -17.86
N VAL A 388 10.05 -43.79 -18.17
CA VAL A 388 10.06 -44.40 -19.51
C VAL A 388 9.14 -45.61 -19.49
N HIS A 389 8.15 -45.62 -20.39
CA HIS A 389 7.19 -46.71 -20.55
C HIS A 389 7.50 -47.49 -21.82
N PHE A 390 7.56 -48.81 -21.70
CA PHE A 390 7.68 -49.73 -22.83
C PHE A 390 6.55 -50.74 -22.79
N ASP A 391 5.67 -50.67 -23.78
CA ASP A 391 4.64 -51.66 -24.07
C ASP A 391 5.14 -52.52 -25.24
N GLY A 392 5.44 -53.79 -25.00
CA GLY A 392 5.92 -54.71 -26.05
C GLY A 392 4.90 -54.94 -27.16
N GLY A 393 3.60 -54.77 -26.85
CA GLY A 393 2.50 -54.96 -27.80
C GLY A 393 1.91 -56.37 -27.77
N VAL A 394 1.36 -56.79 -28.91
CA VAL A 394 0.62 -58.07 -28.99
C VAL A 394 1.56 -59.20 -29.39
N ASP A 395 1.78 -60.13 -28.48
CA ASP A 395 2.58 -61.33 -28.75
C ASP A 395 1.74 -62.44 -29.41
N ASP A 396 2.20 -62.92 -30.56
CA ASP A 396 1.65 -64.07 -31.28
C ASP A 396 2.12 -65.37 -30.60
N ALA A 397 1.53 -65.66 -29.44
CA ALA A 397 1.67 -66.92 -28.69
C ALA A 397 3.09 -67.28 -28.16
N GLY A 398 3.88 -66.31 -27.70
CA GLY A 398 5.18 -66.56 -27.04
C GLY A 398 6.38 -66.62 -27.99
N ALA A 399 6.18 -66.29 -29.27
CA ALA A 399 7.20 -66.46 -30.32
C ALA A 399 8.03 -65.18 -30.56
N LEU A 400 7.45 -64.02 -30.25
CA LEU A 400 8.11 -62.72 -30.32
C LEU A 400 8.44 -62.33 -28.88
N LYS A 401 9.70 -62.01 -28.61
CA LYS A 401 10.17 -61.69 -27.27
C LYS A 401 10.70 -60.27 -27.30
N ASP A 402 9.97 -59.38 -26.65
CA ASP A 402 10.39 -58.00 -26.49
C ASP A 402 11.46 -57.93 -25.40
N GLU A 403 12.44 -57.05 -25.59
CA GLU A 403 13.61 -56.94 -24.71
C GLU A 403 13.82 -55.52 -24.20
N ILE A 404 14.06 -55.39 -22.89
CA ILE A 404 14.62 -54.20 -22.26
C ILE A 404 16.10 -54.43 -21.94
N ILE A 405 16.95 -53.45 -22.27
CA ILE A 405 18.36 -53.43 -21.91
C ILE A 405 18.62 -52.21 -21.03
N LEU A 406 19.09 -52.43 -19.80
CA LEU A 406 19.49 -51.38 -18.85
C LEU A 406 21.02 -51.31 -18.76
N GLU A 407 21.60 -50.14 -19.06
CA GLU A 407 23.04 -49.92 -19.02
C GLU A 407 23.39 -48.65 -18.24
N GLY A 408 24.44 -48.69 -17.41
CA GLY A 408 24.90 -47.55 -16.60
C GLY A 408 25.27 -47.90 -15.16
N PRO A 409 25.63 -46.93 -14.31
CA PRO A 409 25.84 -47.14 -12.88
C PRO A 409 24.52 -47.24 -12.10
N ALA A 410 24.51 -47.94 -10.96
CA ALA A 410 23.39 -47.95 -10.02
C ALA A 410 23.88 -48.19 -8.59
N VAL A 411 23.26 -47.55 -7.60
CA VAL A 411 23.51 -47.74 -6.16
C VAL A 411 22.50 -48.67 -5.51
N GLU A 412 21.25 -48.61 -5.97
CA GLU A 412 20.15 -49.46 -5.54
C GLU A 412 19.23 -49.70 -6.74
N VAL A 413 18.84 -50.95 -6.95
CA VAL A 413 17.86 -51.33 -7.97
C VAL A 413 16.73 -52.07 -7.28
N SER A 414 15.51 -51.54 -7.41
CA SER A 414 14.30 -52.25 -7.00
C SER A 414 13.52 -52.67 -8.24
N ARG A 415 13.02 -53.90 -8.21
CA ARG A 415 12.18 -54.49 -9.25
C ARG A 415 10.87 -54.91 -8.59
N GLU A 416 9.78 -54.28 -9.00
CA GLU A 416 8.43 -54.49 -8.47
C GLU A 416 7.54 -55.06 -9.58
N GLU A 417 6.83 -56.15 -9.31
CA GLU A 417 5.87 -56.76 -10.25
C GLU A 417 4.45 -56.55 -9.73
N THR A 418 3.55 -56.03 -10.58
CA THR A 418 2.12 -55.89 -10.27
C THR A 418 1.30 -56.28 -11.49
N GLY A 419 0.74 -57.50 -11.47
CA GLY A 419 0.03 -58.04 -12.63
C GLY A 419 1.01 -58.36 -13.77
N THR A 420 0.77 -57.82 -14.97
CA THR A 420 1.67 -57.93 -16.14
C THR A 420 2.69 -56.81 -16.22
N THR A 421 2.60 -55.81 -15.33
CA THR A 421 3.50 -54.65 -15.33
C THR A 421 4.70 -54.88 -14.43
N VAL A 422 5.90 -54.62 -14.95
CA VAL A 422 7.16 -54.62 -14.19
C VAL A 422 7.66 -53.19 -14.06
N THR A 423 8.01 -52.76 -12.86
CA THR A 423 8.61 -51.44 -12.60
C THR A 423 10.01 -51.59 -12.05
N PHE A 424 10.98 -51.01 -12.75
CA PHE A 424 12.33 -50.80 -12.25
C PHE A 424 12.46 -49.40 -11.68
N LYS A 425 13.01 -49.30 -10.46
CA LYS A 425 13.48 -48.03 -9.89
C LYS A 425 14.98 -48.15 -9.65
N ILE A 426 15.75 -47.33 -10.34
CA ILE A 426 17.21 -47.36 -10.37
C ILE A 426 17.71 -46.06 -9.71
N SER A 427 18.31 -46.17 -8.53
CA SER A 427 18.95 -45.04 -7.85
C SER A 427 20.42 -44.96 -8.22
N ASP A 428 20.92 -43.74 -8.46
CA ASP A 428 22.35 -43.48 -8.73
C ASP A 428 22.99 -42.64 -7.61
N ALA A 429 24.33 -42.66 -7.51
CA ALA A 429 25.10 -41.96 -6.48
C ALA A 429 25.07 -40.43 -6.63
N SER A 430 24.85 -39.96 -7.86
CA SER A 430 24.86 -38.54 -8.24
C SER A 430 23.48 -37.87 -8.16
N THR A 431 22.40 -38.64 -7.95
CA THR A 431 21.03 -38.11 -8.00
C THR A 431 20.17 -38.54 -6.80
N THR A 432 19.24 -37.67 -6.42
CA THR A 432 18.27 -37.92 -5.35
C THR A 432 17.04 -38.67 -5.85
N SER A 433 16.62 -38.44 -7.10
CA SER A 433 15.46 -39.09 -7.71
C SER A 433 15.86 -40.37 -8.45
N PRO A 434 15.13 -41.48 -8.29
CA PRO A 434 15.40 -42.69 -9.05
C PRO A 434 14.96 -42.53 -10.52
N GLN A 435 15.69 -43.17 -11.42
CA GLN A 435 15.21 -43.42 -12.78
C GLN A 435 14.14 -44.51 -12.74
N ILE A 436 13.01 -44.24 -13.39
CA ILE A 436 11.84 -45.13 -13.41
C ILE A 436 11.66 -45.69 -14.83
N VAL A 437 11.58 -47.01 -14.92
CA VAL A 437 11.29 -47.74 -16.17
C VAL A 437 10.11 -48.67 -15.91
N ILE A 438 9.05 -48.53 -16.70
CA ILE A 438 7.82 -49.30 -16.58
C ILE A 438 7.65 -50.13 -17.84
N LEU A 439 7.48 -51.43 -17.65
CA LEU A 439 7.35 -52.40 -18.72
C LEU A 439 5.95 -53.01 -18.66
N ASP A 440 5.31 -53.13 -19.81
CA ASP A 440 4.09 -53.90 -20.01
C ASP A 440 4.32 -54.86 -21.17
N SER A 441 3.95 -56.13 -20.98
CA SER A 441 4.09 -57.17 -22.02
C SER A 441 5.52 -57.25 -22.61
N VAL A 442 6.54 -57.32 -21.74
CA VAL A 442 7.97 -57.47 -22.12
C VAL A 442 8.53 -58.76 -21.51
N GLU A 443 9.09 -59.66 -22.32
CA GLU A 443 9.48 -61.01 -21.88
C GLU A 443 10.96 -61.15 -21.49
N VAL A 444 11.83 -60.25 -21.95
CA VAL A 444 13.29 -60.34 -21.73
C VAL A 444 13.83 -59.09 -21.06
N GLU A 445 14.53 -59.29 -19.95
CA GLU A 445 15.18 -58.23 -19.18
C GLU A 445 16.69 -58.46 -19.12
N THR A 446 17.47 -57.55 -19.71
CA THR A 446 18.94 -57.60 -19.70
C THR A 446 19.48 -56.44 -18.85
N ASN A 447 20.10 -56.77 -17.70
CA ASN A 447 20.60 -55.80 -16.73
C ASN A 447 22.13 -55.75 -16.72
N HIS A 448 22.72 -54.65 -17.22
CA HIS A 448 24.15 -54.35 -17.22
C HIS A 448 24.52 -53.20 -16.27
N LEU A 449 23.73 -52.98 -15.21
CA LEU A 449 24.01 -51.93 -14.24
C LEU A 449 25.24 -52.26 -13.38
N VAL A 450 26.14 -51.29 -13.20
CA VAL A 450 27.37 -51.45 -12.39
C VAL A 450 27.13 -50.98 -10.95
N GLU A 451 27.35 -51.86 -9.98
CA GLU A 451 27.16 -51.57 -8.55
C GLU A 451 28.36 -50.81 -7.96
N PRO A 452 28.16 -49.81 -7.07
CA PRO A 452 29.20 -48.88 -6.63
C PRO A 452 29.83 -49.35 -5.31
N SER A 453 30.90 -48.69 -4.88
CA SER A 453 31.61 -49.09 -3.66
C SER A 453 30.76 -48.88 -2.38
N ILE A 454 31.15 -49.53 -1.28
CA ILE A 454 30.52 -49.31 0.04
C ILE A 454 30.55 -47.82 0.43
N PHE A 455 31.65 -47.12 0.12
CA PHE A 455 31.78 -45.70 0.45
C PHE A 455 30.92 -44.81 -0.45
N ASP A 456 30.74 -45.14 -1.72
CA ASP A 456 29.77 -44.44 -2.59
C ASP A 456 28.35 -44.56 -2.03
N LYS A 457 27.98 -45.76 -1.52
CA LYS A 457 26.70 -46.02 -0.86
C LYS A 457 26.53 -45.18 0.42
N ILE A 458 27.58 -45.08 1.25
CA ILE A 458 27.58 -44.23 2.46
C ILE A 458 27.45 -42.75 2.09
N GLY A 459 28.20 -42.27 1.09
CA GLY A 459 28.11 -40.89 0.62
C GLY A 459 26.69 -40.56 0.13
N ALA A 460 26.09 -41.44 -0.66
CA ALA A 460 24.70 -41.29 -1.12
C ALA A 460 23.70 -41.26 0.05
N LEU A 461 23.86 -42.14 1.05
CA LEU A 461 23.02 -42.17 2.25
C LEU A 461 23.09 -40.85 3.03
N LEU A 462 24.31 -40.37 3.33
CA LEU A 462 24.50 -39.15 4.11
C LEU A 462 23.97 -37.92 3.36
N ARG A 463 24.22 -37.80 2.05
CA ARG A 463 23.65 -36.71 1.24
C ARG A 463 22.11 -36.73 1.28
N ARG A 464 21.48 -37.90 1.11
CA ARG A 464 20.01 -38.01 1.21
C ARG A 464 19.50 -37.73 2.63
N PHE A 465 20.22 -38.14 3.67
CA PHE A 465 19.87 -37.82 5.05
C PHE A 465 19.94 -36.32 5.33
N PHE A 466 21.01 -35.63 4.93
CA PHE A 466 21.13 -34.20 5.14
C PHE A 466 20.11 -33.40 4.32
N ASN A 467 19.81 -33.82 3.10
CA ASN A 467 18.71 -33.27 2.32
C ASN A 467 17.35 -33.51 3.00
N TRP A 468 17.12 -34.72 3.49
CA TRP A 468 15.89 -35.10 4.18
C TRP A 468 15.71 -34.34 5.49
N ILE A 469 16.72 -34.31 6.38
CA ILE A 469 16.58 -33.64 7.68
C ILE A 469 16.44 -32.14 7.49
N SER A 470 17.11 -31.55 6.49
CA SER A 470 16.91 -30.13 6.15
C SER A 470 15.47 -29.90 5.69
N SER A 471 14.93 -30.78 4.84
CA SER A 471 13.52 -30.72 4.42
C SER A 471 12.55 -31.01 5.58
N PHE A 472 12.88 -31.90 6.52
CA PHE A 472 12.07 -32.11 7.71
C PHE A 472 12.06 -30.87 8.61
N PHE A 473 13.18 -30.15 8.67
CA PHE A 473 13.36 -28.96 9.50
C PHE A 473 12.70 -27.71 8.89
N THR A 474 12.72 -27.54 7.57
CA THR A 474 12.18 -26.35 6.89
C THR A 474 10.81 -26.57 6.26
N ASP A 475 10.49 -27.80 5.86
CA ASP A 475 9.55 -28.11 4.79
C ASP A 475 8.42 -29.08 5.20
N HIS A 476 8.22 -29.28 6.50
CA HIS A 476 7.22 -30.21 7.03
C HIS A 476 5.77 -29.83 6.60
N PRO A 477 4.93 -30.81 6.19
CA PRO A 477 3.63 -30.57 5.55
C PRO A 477 2.51 -30.15 6.52
N ALA A 478 2.61 -30.54 7.79
CA ALA A 478 1.56 -30.26 8.79
C ALA A 478 1.94 -29.01 9.62
N PRO A 479 1.10 -27.96 9.67
CA PRO A 479 1.38 -26.75 10.44
C PRO A 479 1.61 -27.09 11.93
N GLY A 480 2.81 -26.76 12.43
CA GLY A 480 3.16 -26.89 13.85
C GLY A 480 3.57 -28.30 14.31
N ALA A 481 3.87 -29.22 13.38
CA ALA A 481 4.25 -30.60 13.71
C ALA A 481 5.77 -30.87 13.64
N GLY A 482 6.56 -29.96 13.08
CA GLY A 482 8.02 -29.95 13.03
C GLY A 482 8.63 -28.65 13.56
N ALA A 483 9.87 -28.34 13.13
CA ALA A 483 10.63 -27.17 13.57
C ALA A 483 10.13 -25.83 13.01
N GLU A 484 9.20 -25.90 12.06
CA GLU A 484 8.38 -24.81 11.55
C GLU A 484 7.25 -24.40 12.49
N ARG A 485 7.21 -24.90 13.74
CA ARG A 485 6.32 -24.37 14.76
C ARG A 485 6.66 -22.90 15.02
N GLU A 486 5.63 -22.06 15.11
CA GLU A 486 5.82 -20.64 15.39
C GLU A 486 6.38 -20.46 16.80
N LEU A 487 7.57 -19.89 16.87
CA LEU A 487 8.25 -19.51 18.10
C LEU A 487 8.03 -18.02 18.32
N ALA A 488 7.82 -17.61 19.57
CA ALA A 488 7.80 -16.20 19.89
C ALA A 488 9.08 -15.49 19.41
N LEU A 489 8.96 -14.22 19.02
CA LEU A 489 10.02 -13.31 18.56
C LEU A 489 10.65 -13.62 17.19
N VAL A 490 10.95 -14.90 16.92
CA VAL A 490 11.62 -15.34 15.67
C VAL A 490 10.70 -16.09 14.72
N GLY A 491 9.43 -16.26 15.09
CA GLY A 491 8.43 -16.98 14.30
C GLY A 491 8.94 -18.37 13.91
N ARG A 492 8.91 -18.66 12.60
CA ARG A 492 9.34 -19.94 12.03
C ARG A 492 10.70 -19.85 11.33
N SER A 493 11.46 -18.79 11.60
CA SER A 493 12.72 -18.49 10.90
C SER A 493 13.97 -19.12 11.54
N LEU A 494 13.85 -19.75 12.71
CA LEU A 494 14.96 -20.45 13.36
C LEU A 494 15.50 -21.63 12.52
N PRO A 495 14.68 -22.52 11.95
CA PRO A 495 15.15 -23.55 11.02
C PRO A 495 15.99 -22.98 9.89
N ARG A 496 15.50 -21.90 9.25
CA ARG A 496 16.18 -21.19 8.17
C ARG A 496 17.55 -20.66 8.61
N ALA A 497 17.61 -19.97 9.75
CA ALA A 497 18.85 -19.43 10.30
C ALA A 497 19.89 -20.53 10.51
N LEU A 498 19.49 -21.68 11.06
CA LEU A 498 20.39 -22.80 11.33
C LEU A 498 20.79 -23.56 10.06
N THR A 499 19.97 -23.57 9.02
CA THR A 499 20.31 -24.12 7.71
C THR A 499 21.30 -23.26 6.90
N GLY A 500 21.71 -22.10 7.40
CA GLY A 500 22.74 -21.26 6.76
C GLY A 500 22.24 -20.44 5.57
N VAL A 501 20.92 -20.39 5.38
CA VAL A 501 20.32 -19.65 4.29
C VAL A 501 20.18 -18.18 4.71
N SER A 502 21.05 -17.32 4.18
CA SER A 502 20.97 -15.88 4.44
C SER A 502 19.81 -15.24 3.67
N ALA A 503 19.18 -14.21 4.26
CA ALA A 503 18.40 -13.26 3.47
C ALA A 503 19.36 -12.62 2.45
N GLU A 504 19.23 -12.95 1.16
CA GLU A 504 20.05 -12.32 0.12
C GLU A 504 19.94 -10.79 0.22
N GLN A 505 21.08 -10.16 0.48
CA GLN A 505 21.22 -8.73 0.48
C GLN A 505 20.89 -8.21 -0.92
N ILE A 506 19.94 -7.28 -1.00
CA ILE A 506 19.48 -6.66 -2.25
C ILE A 506 20.69 -6.14 -3.03
N SER A 507 21.07 -6.84 -4.11
CA SER A 507 21.81 -6.19 -5.18
C SER A 507 20.79 -5.41 -6.01
N ALA A 508 21.03 -4.10 -6.15
CA ALA A 508 20.25 -3.28 -7.05
C ALA A 508 20.30 -3.88 -8.46
N VAL A 509 19.15 -3.89 -9.14
CA VAL A 509 19.08 -4.19 -10.58
C VAL A 509 20.06 -3.26 -11.29
N SER A 510 21.09 -3.84 -11.91
CA SER A 510 22.02 -3.07 -12.70
C SER A 510 21.33 -2.63 -13.99
N ASN A 511 21.45 -1.34 -14.31
CA ASN A 511 21.02 -0.84 -15.61
C ASN A 511 21.82 -1.54 -16.74
N PRO A 512 21.21 -1.77 -17.91
CA PRO A 512 21.93 -2.19 -19.10
C PRO A 512 22.93 -1.08 -19.47
N GLN A 513 24.22 -1.33 -19.31
CA GLN A 513 25.23 -0.47 -19.91
C GLN A 513 25.15 -0.63 -21.43
N SER A 514 24.97 0.50 -22.11
CA SER A 514 25.04 0.65 -23.55
C SER A 514 26.29 -0.01 -24.12
N GLY A 515 26.08 -0.76 -25.20
CA GLY A 515 27.03 -1.71 -25.73
C GLY A 515 28.39 -1.14 -26.12
N GLU A 516 29.41 -1.96 -25.88
CA GLU A 516 30.49 -2.24 -26.81
C GLU A 516 30.98 -3.66 -26.50
N GLY A 517 31.22 -4.44 -27.54
CA GLY A 517 31.31 -5.90 -27.47
C GLY A 517 32.37 -6.41 -26.50
N GLN A 518 31.93 -7.22 -25.54
CA GLN A 518 32.80 -8.18 -24.88
C GLN A 518 32.21 -9.57 -25.08
N VAL A 519 33.05 -10.41 -25.69
CA VAL A 519 32.88 -11.84 -25.84
C VAL A 519 32.51 -12.42 -24.48
N ALA A 520 31.49 -13.29 -24.46
CA ALA A 520 31.10 -14.05 -23.29
C ALA A 520 32.34 -14.68 -22.64
N GLN A 521 32.83 -14.05 -21.58
CA GLN A 521 33.36 -14.82 -20.47
C GLN A 521 32.15 -15.54 -19.92
N GLU A 522 32.22 -16.87 -19.94
CA GLU A 522 31.38 -17.68 -19.08
C GLU A 522 31.31 -17.02 -17.70
N PRO A 523 30.15 -17.10 -17.01
CA PRO A 523 30.09 -16.68 -15.62
C PRO A 523 31.29 -17.31 -14.94
N ILE A 524 32.16 -16.47 -14.38
CA ILE A 524 33.27 -16.95 -13.57
C ILE A 524 32.58 -17.78 -12.49
N SER A 525 32.78 -19.10 -12.55
CA SER A 525 32.54 -20.03 -11.45
C SER A 525 33.40 -19.54 -10.28
N GLY A 526 32.88 -18.56 -9.56
CA GLY A 526 33.67 -17.68 -8.69
C GLY A 526 32.81 -16.72 -7.89
N SER A 527 31.53 -17.04 -7.73
CA SER A 527 30.78 -16.77 -6.50
C SER A 527 29.71 -17.85 -6.37
N ALA A 528 30.15 -19.11 -6.41
CA ALA A 528 29.53 -20.06 -5.52
C ALA A 528 30.03 -19.67 -4.13
N THR A 529 29.34 -18.75 -3.44
CA THR A 529 29.08 -19.09 -2.04
C THR A 529 28.51 -20.49 -2.12
N ILE A 530 29.26 -21.46 -1.62
CA ILE A 530 28.77 -22.82 -1.56
C ILE A 530 27.55 -22.69 -0.65
N ASP A 531 26.36 -22.55 -1.24
CA ASP A 531 25.08 -22.67 -0.55
C ASP A 531 25.01 -24.14 -0.19
N HIS A 532 25.63 -24.47 0.94
CA HIS A 532 25.53 -25.79 1.52
C HIS A 532 24.05 -26.00 1.86
N PRO A 533 23.36 -26.98 1.27
CA PRO A 533 21.94 -27.17 1.52
C PRO A 533 21.75 -27.63 2.96
N GLY A 534 21.34 -26.69 3.81
CA GLY A 534 20.90 -26.96 5.17
C GLY A 534 21.95 -27.50 6.13
N LEU A 535 21.58 -28.51 6.93
CA LEU A 535 22.42 -29.01 8.02
C LEU A 535 23.67 -29.78 7.54
N GLN A 536 23.85 -29.95 6.22
CA GLN A 536 25.09 -30.45 5.61
C GLN A 536 26.31 -29.60 6.01
N ARG A 537 26.10 -28.31 6.31
CA ARG A 537 27.11 -27.41 6.86
C ARG A 537 27.78 -27.91 8.15
N LEU A 538 27.13 -28.79 8.92
CA LEU A 538 27.78 -29.42 10.07
C LEU A 538 29.04 -30.19 9.67
N ILE A 539 29.05 -30.77 8.46
CA ILE A 539 30.17 -31.54 7.91
C ILE A 539 31.07 -30.67 7.03
N GLU A 540 30.49 -29.87 6.15
CA GLU A 540 31.24 -29.23 5.07
C GLU A 540 31.74 -27.82 5.43
N GLU A 541 31.08 -27.12 6.36
CA GLU A 541 31.42 -25.76 6.75
C GLU A 541 32.43 -25.73 7.91
N GLY A 542 33.34 -24.75 7.87
CA GLY A 542 34.26 -24.46 8.97
C GLY A 542 35.58 -25.21 8.90
N LYS A 543 36.38 -25.06 9.96
CA LYS A 543 37.71 -25.65 10.05
C LYS A 543 37.61 -27.18 10.06
N ASN A 544 38.39 -27.85 9.20
CA ASN A 544 38.39 -29.30 8.97
C ASN A 544 37.16 -29.86 8.26
N GLY A 545 36.27 -29.01 7.72
CA GLY A 545 35.18 -29.48 6.87
C GLY A 545 35.68 -30.17 5.60
N PHE A 546 34.91 -31.12 5.08
CA PHE A 546 35.19 -31.84 3.84
C PHE A 546 33.89 -32.10 3.09
N SER A 547 33.94 -32.26 1.77
CA SER A 547 32.73 -32.50 0.99
C SER A 547 32.23 -33.94 1.13
N LEU A 548 30.92 -34.13 1.30
CA LEU A 548 30.29 -35.44 1.25
C LEU A 548 30.48 -36.14 -0.11
N ASP A 549 30.78 -35.40 -1.18
CA ASP A 549 31.10 -35.95 -2.50
C ASP A 549 32.49 -36.58 -2.60
N ASP A 550 33.36 -36.33 -1.59
CA ASP A 550 34.67 -36.97 -1.48
C ASP A 550 34.56 -38.41 -0.99
N ILE A 551 33.44 -38.80 -0.36
CA ILE A 551 33.18 -40.16 0.12
C ILE A 551 32.98 -41.10 -1.07
N GLY A 552 33.82 -42.13 -1.18
CA GLY A 552 33.87 -43.05 -2.33
C GLY A 552 34.89 -42.67 -3.40
N LYS A 553 35.36 -41.41 -3.41
CA LYS A 553 36.39 -40.92 -4.36
C LYS A 553 37.73 -40.73 -3.67
N LEU A 554 37.82 -39.76 -2.76
CA LEU A 554 39.03 -39.42 -2.01
C LEU A 554 39.04 -40.12 -0.63
N ILE A 555 37.87 -40.33 -0.04
CA ILE A 555 37.69 -41.01 1.24
C ILE A 555 37.19 -42.43 0.97
N ALA A 556 38.11 -43.39 1.04
CA ALA A 556 37.88 -44.77 0.63
C ALA A 556 38.20 -45.81 1.71
N SER A 557 38.36 -45.40 2.98
CA SER A 557 38.60 -46.31 4.10
C SER A 557 37.83 -45.90 5.36
N PRO A 558 37.46 -46.85 6.24
CA PRO A 558 36.70 -46.51 7.45
C PRO A 558 37.47 -45.60 8.41
N ALA A 559 38.79 -45.83 8.54
CA ALA A 559 39.66 -45.03 9.39
C ALA A 559 39.79 -43.57 8.92
N ASP A 560 39.86 -43.32 7.60
CA ASP A 560 39.92 -41.96 7.06
C ASP A 560 38.58 -41.22 7.26
N LEU A 561 37.44 -41.87 7.00
CA LEU A 561 36.13 -41.27 7.25
C LEU A 561 35.91 -40.96 8.73
N ALA A 562 36.24 -41.89 9.63
CA ALA A 562 36.12 -41.69 11.07
C ALA A 562 37.00 -40.52 11.55
N ALA A 563 38.27 -40.47 11.12
CA ALA A 563 39.18 -39.40 11.50
C ALA A 563 38.73 -38.01 11.03
N ARG A 564 38.16 -37.92 9.83
CA ARG A 564 37.62 -36.65 9.29
C ARG A 564 36.38 -36.20 10.03
N LEU A 565 35.47 -37.12 10.36
CA LEU A 565 34.28 -36.82 11.16
C LEU A 565 34.64 -36.40 12.60
N ASP A 566 35.60 -37.08 13.25
CA ASP A 566 36.09 -36.74 14.61
C ASP A 566 36.75 -35.35 14.65
N ALA A 567 37.41 -34.94 13.55
CA ALA A 567 38.07 -33.66 13.44
C ALA A 567 37.12 -32.46 13.22
N LEU A 568 35.82 -32.69 13.03
CA LEU A 568 34.83 -31.63 12.77
C LEU A 568 34.53 -30.75 13.99
N ASP A 569 34.81 -31.24 15.19
CA ASP A 569 34.63 -30.52 16.44
C ASP A 569 35.85 -30.63 17.38
N SER A 570 35.71 -30.07 18.59
CA SER A 570 36.80 -30.03 19.58
C SER A 570 36.83 -31.22 20.55
N THR A 571 35.96 -32.22 20.38
CA THR A 571 35.79 -33.37 21.28
C THR A 571 36.45 -34.61 20.66
N PRO A 572 37.68 -34.98 21.08
CA PRO A 572 38.37 -36.10 20.45
C PRO A 572 37.74 -37.45 20.79
N GLY A 573 37.73 -38.37 19.82
CA GLY A 573 37.28 -39.76 20.01
C GLY A 573 35.77 -39.92 20.17
N ASN A 574 34.98 -38.96 19.70
CA ASN A 574 33.52 -39.02 19.67
C ASN A 574 32.98 -39.67 18.37
N VAL A 575 33.88 -40.06 17.45
CA VAL A 575 33.56 -40.87 16.28
C VAL A 575 34.29 -42.21 16.30
N THR A 576 33.54 -43.31 16.17
CA THR A 576 34.08 -44.68 16.14
C THR A 576 33.46 -45.50 15.01
N PHE A 577 34.10 -46.60 14.62
CA PHE A 577 33.54 -47.55 13.66
C PHE A 577 33.79 -49.00 14.08
N ASP A 578 32.91 -49.89 13.63
CA ASP A 578 33.03 -51.34 13.70
C ASP A 578 32.85 -51.90 12.28
N ASN A 579 33.75 -52.77 11.87
CA ASN A 579 33.71 -53.47 10.59
C ASN A 579 33.90 -54.99 10.75
N THR A 580 33.61 -55.50 11.94
CA THR A 580 33.85 -56.90 12.33
C THR A 580 32.59 -57.64 12.74
N SER A 581 31.59 -56.93 13.28
CA SER A 581 30.32 -57.52 13.68
C SER A 581 29.38 -57.73 12.49
N ASP A 582 28.66 -58.84 12.51
CA ASP A 582 27.50 -59.11 11.64
C ASP A 582 26.24 -58.65 12.38
N THR A 583 25.60 -57.59 11.88
CA THR A 583 24.40 -57.00 12.49
C THR A 583 23.10 -57.46 11.83
N ASP A 584 23.16 -58.07 10.64
CA ASP A 584 21.98 -58.48 9.87
C ASP A 584 21.75 -60.01 9.85
N GLY A 585 22.72 -60.77 10.35
CA GLY A 585 22.71 -62.22 10.52
C GLY A 585 23.05 -62.99 9.24
N ASP A 586 23.60 -62.35 8.22
CA ASP A 586 23.92 -62.97 6.92
C ASP A 586 25.26 -63.74 6.91
N GLY A 587 26.01 -63.70 8.03
CA GLY A 587 27.30 -64.36 8.21
C GLY A 587 28.50 -63.56 7.69
N LYS A 588 28.32 -62.29 7.27
CA LYS A 588 29.39 -61.40 6.84
C LYS A 588 29.48 -60.18 7.77
N PRO A 589 30.70 -59.62 8.00
CA PRO A 589 30.85 -58.40 8.76
C PRO A 589 30.19 -57.20 8.06
N ASP A 590 29.45 -56.40 8.83
CA ASP A 590 28.88 -55.13 8.41
C ASP A 590 29.79 -53.96 8.80
N LEU A 591 29.67 -52.84 8.10
CA LEU A 591 30.35 -51.59 8.47
C LEU A 591 29.37 -50.66 9.19
N ARG A 592 29.68 -50.28 10.43
CA ARG A 592 28.88 -49.39 11.28
C ARG A 592 29.75 -48.27 11.86
N PHE A 593 29.26 -47.03 11.79
CA PHE A 593 29.83 -45.85 12.44
C PHE A 593 28.94 -45.39 13.58
N ASP A 594 29.54 -44.89 14.65
CA ASP A 594 28.88 -44.17 15.75
C ASP A 594 29.51 -42.78 15.82
N VAL A 595 28.70 -41.74 15.58
CA VAL A 595 29.14 -40.38 15.28
C VAL A 595 28.40 -39.41 16.17
N LYS A 596 29.14 -38.64 16.97
CA LYS A 596 28.62 -37.46 17.64
C LYS A 596 29.39 -36.24 17.17
N ILE A 597 28.70 -35.22 16.68
CA ILE A 597 29.30 -33.96 16.23
C ILE A 597 28.64 -32.81 17.00
N GLN A 598 29.45 -31.91 17.57
CA GLN A 598 28.98 -30.72 18.27
C GLN A 598 29.59 -29.45 17.67
N LYS A 599 28.76 -28.61 17.03
CA LYS A 599 29.24 -27.36 16.41
C LYS A 599 28.27 -26.20 16.66
N PRO A 600 28.79 -24.99 16.93
CA PRO A 600 27.97 -23.78 16.90
C PRO A 600 27.64 -23.42 15.45
N LEU A 601 26.37 -23.14 15.17
CA LEU A 601 25.91 -22.61 13.90
C LEU A 601 25.33 -21.22 14.09
N ASN A 602 25.66 -20.32 13.15
CA ASN A 602 25.10 -18.98 13.08
C ASN A 602 24.27 -18.81 11.81
N GLY A 603 23.31 -17.89 11.85
CA GLY A 603 22.55 -17.44 10.69
C GLY A 603 21.67 -16.24 11.02
N THR A 604 20.69 -15.94 10.16
CA THR A 604 19.77 -14.82 10.36
C THR A 604 18.31 -15.27 10.34
N ALA A 605 17.54 -14.69 11.26
CA ALA A 605 16.12 -14.93 11.49
C ALA A 605 15.35 -13.61 11.32
N ASP A 606 14.06 -13.72 11.06
CA ASP A 606 13.19 -12.56 11.09
C ASP A 606 12.83 -12.27 12.55
N PHE A 607 12.85 -11.01 12.93
CA PHE A 607 12.29 -10.52 14.18
C PHE A 607 10.86 -10.05 13.92
N ASP A 608 9.92 -10.52 14.73
CA ASP A 608 8.51 -10.14 14.64
C ASP A 608 7.87 -10.06 16.03
N LEU A 609 7.29 -8.90 16.33
CA LEU A 609 6.46 -8.64 17.50
C LEU A 609 5.22 -7.86 17.05
N ASP A 610 4.08 -8.55 16.94
CA ASP A 610 2.77 -7.94 16.71
C ASP A 610 1.85 -8.26 17.89
N THR A 611 1.48 -7.22 18.65
CA THR A 611 0.52 -7.35 19.74
C THR A 611 -0.27 -6.06 19.94
N SER A 612 -1.39 -6.16 20.63
CA SER A 612 -2.24 -5.01 20.96
C SER A 612 -2.33 -4.84 22.47
N LEU A 613 -2.06 -3.63 22.96
CA LEU A 613 -2.12 -3.30 24.39
C LEU A 613 -2.84 -1.96 24.57
N LEU A 614 -3.79 -1.90 25.51
CA LEU A 614 -4.59 -0.69 25.82
C LEU A 614 -5.33 -0.08 24.61
N GLY A 615 -5.61 -0.88 23.57
CA GLY A 615 -6.26 -0.42 22.34
C GLY A 615 -5.30 0.06 21.24
N GLY A 616 -4.00 0.20 21.54
CA GLY A 616 -2.95 0.57 20.60
C GLY A 616 -2.18 -0.64 20.06
N ALA A 617 -1.69 -0.53 18.82
CA ALA A 617 -0.86 -1.55 18.19
C ALA A 617 0.61 -1.38 18.56
N ILE A 618 1.27 -2.48 18.91
CA ILE A 618 2.73 -2.59 18.99
C ILE A 618 3.12 -3.53 17.86
N ARG A 619 3.81 -2.98 16.85
CA ARG A 619 4.31 -3.75 15.71
C ARG A 619 5.76 -3.43 15.50
N LEU A 620 6.62 -4.40 15.71
CA LEU A 620 8.05 -4.27 15.45
C LEU A 620 8.50 -5.46 14.62
N ASN A 621 9.20 -5.17 13.53
CA ASN A 621 9.74 -6.18 12.64
C ASN A 621 11.17 -5.83 12.22
N GLY A 622 11.96 -6.84 11.87
CA GLY A 622 13.35 -6.66 11.47
C GLY A 622 14.05 -7.98 11.17
N GLU A 623 15.36 -7.92 11.06
CA GLU A 623 16.23 -9.10 10.96
C GLU A 623 17.09 -9.20 12.22
N ILE A 624 17.32 -10.42 12.70
CA ILE A 624 18.12 -10.70 13.88
C ILE A 624 19.09 -11.84 13.60
N ALA A 625 20.35 -11.69 14.03
CA ALA A 625 21.30 -12.80 13.95
C ALA A 625 21.03 -13.80 15.06
N VAL A 626 21.06 -15.08 14.70
CA VAL A 626 20.85 -16.22 15.60
C VAL A 626 22.12 -17.05 15.66
N GLY A 627 22.53 -17.44 16.87
CA GLY A 627 23.56 -18.46 17.08
C GLY A 627 22.99 -19.57 17.96
N ALA A 628 23.30 -20.84 17.65
CA ALA A 628 22.93 -21.96 18.50
C ALA A 628 23.97 -23.09 18.45
N ASP A 629 24.07 -23.84 19.53
CA ASP A 629 24.89 -25.06 19.59
C ASP A 629 24.09 -26.25 19.08
N ILE A 630 24.63 -26.92 18.05
CA ILE A 630 24.01 -28.07 17.41
C ILE A 630 24.79 -29.33 17.77
N VAL A 631 24.08 -30.33 18.29
CA VAL A 631 24.61 -31.67 18.54
C VAL A 631 23.91 -32.67 17.62
N LEU A 632 24.67 -33.27 16.72
CA LEU A 632 24.24 -34.37 15.87
C LEU A 632 24.74 -35.69 16.47
N ASN A 633 23.83 -36.64 16.69
CA ASN A 633 24.14 -37.98 17.20
C ASN A 633 23.57 -39.03 16.24
N LEU A 634 24.43 -39.70 15.48
CA LEU A 634 24.05 -40.66 14.45
C LEU A 634 24.81 -41.97 14.61
N ALA A 635 24.15 -43.06 14.26
CA ALA A 635 24.83 -44.30 13.91
C ALA A 635 24.36 -44.73 12.52
N PHE A 636 25.29 -45.03 11.62
CA PHE A 636 24.98 -45.38 10.23
C PHE A 636 25.96 -46.41 9.69
N GLY A 637 25.60 -47.08 8.60
CA GLY A 637 26.42 -48.17 8.09
C GLY A 637 25.93 -48.75 6.77
N VAL A 638 26.55 -49.86 6.37
CA VAL A 638 26.13 -50.67 5.22
C VAL A 638 26.07 -52.12 5.67
N GLU A 639 24.88 -52.71 5.53
CA GLU A 639 24.66 -54.15 5.67
C GLU A 639 24.96 -54.85 4.35
N SER A 640 25.67 -55.96 4.41
CA SER A 640 26.10 -56.72 3.23
C SER A 640 24.92 -57.21 2.37
N SER A 641 23.81 -57.62 3.00
CA SER A 641 22.63 -58.16 2.30
C SER A 641 21.49 -57.15 2.08
N LYS A 642 21.47 -56.04 2.82
CA LYS A 642 20.34 -55.09 2.84
C LYS A 642 20.71 -53.63 2.57
N GLY A 643 21.99 -53.33 2.33
CA GLY A 643 22.46 -52.02 1.89
C GLY A 643 22.61 -50.97 3.00
N PRO A 644 22.71 -49.68 2.64
CA PRO A 644 23.00 -48.60 3.58
C PRO A 644 21.84 -48.30 4.55
N PHE A 645 22.16 -47.96 5.80
CA PHE A 645 21.19 -47.70 6.86
C PHE A 645 21.62 -46.61 7.85
N ILE A 646 20.64 -45.98 8.52
CA ILE A 646 20.79 -45.12 9.70
C ILE A 646 20.01 -45.75 10.85
N GLU A 647 20.64 -45.88 12.00
CA GLU A 647 20.11 -46.53 13.17
C GLU A 647 19.25 -45.53 14.00
N THR A 648 18.15 -45.98 14.61
CA THR A 648 17.19 -45.11 15.36
C THR A 648 17.14 -45.46 16.85
N GLY A 649 16.49 -44.64 17.68
CA GLY A 649 16.44 -44.83 19.14
C GLY A 649 17.73 -44.44 19.87
N GLY A 650 17.82 -44.68 21.18
CA GLY A 650 19.04 -44.43 21.97
C GLY A 650 19.52 -42.97 22.05
N GLY A 651 18.64 -41.99 21.83
CA GLY A 651 19.01 -40.56 21.79
C GLY A 651 19.63 -40.10 20.46
N ARG A 652 19.46 -40.88 19.39
CA ARG A 652 19.90 -40.51 18.03
C ARG A 652 19.02 -39.45 17.41
N GLY A 653 19.66 -38.50 16.74
CA GLY A 653 19.02 -37.36 16.10
C GLY A 653 19.81 -36.07 16.30
N LEU A 654 19.10 -34.96 16.43
CA LEU A 654 19.66 -33.61 16.49
C LEU A 654 19.14 -32.89 17.73
N SER A 655 20.01 -32.18 18.44
CA SER A 655 19.63 -31.25 19.49
C SER A 655 20.17 -29.86 19.19
N VAL A 656 19.33 -28.84 19.34
CA VAL A 656 19.69 -27.42 19.26
C VAL A 656 19.53 -26.84 20.66
N SER A 657 20.58 -26.23 21.19
CA SER A 657 20.59 -25.65 22.54
C SER A 657 21.43 -24.38 22.56
N ASN A 658 21.43 -23.68 23.70
CA ASN A 658 22.21 -22.44 23.86
C ASN A 658 21.90 -21.42 22.75
N ILE A 659 20.61 -21.27 22.45
CA ILE A 659 20.13 -20.36 21.41
C ILE A 659 20.38 -18.92 21.91
N SER A 660 21.03 -18.15 21.06
CA SER A 660 21.39 -16.76 21.31
C SER A 660 20.90 -15.89 20.16
N LEU A 661 20.47 -14.68 20.50
CA LEU A 661 19.97 -13.69 19.56
C LEU A 661 20.80 -12.42 19.72
N SER A 662 21.22 -11.80 18.62
CA SER A 662 22.12 -10.64 18.64
C SER A 662 21.50 -9.41 19.30
N SER A 663 22.33 -8.59 19.96
CA SER A 663 21.94 -7.32 20.59
C SER A 663 21.86 -6.13 19.62
N ASN A 664 22.34 -6.27 18.38
CA ASN A 664 22.22 -5.24 17.35
C ASN A 664 21.07 -5.61 16.41
N ILE A 665 19.84 -5.51 16.93
CA ILE A 665 18.65 -5.75 16.12
C ILE A 665 18.33 -4.45 15.39
N ASP A 666 18.31 -4.52 14.06
CA ASP A 666 17.80 -3.42 13.25
C ASP A 666 16.29 -3.59 13.09
N ALA A 667 15.55 -3.14 14.11
CA ALA A 667 14.10 -3.24 14.15
C ALA A 667 13.47 -1.86 14.34
N GLY A 668 12.30 -1.69 13.75
CA GLY A 668 11.48 -0.50 13.91
C GLY A 668 10.02 -0.84 13.62
N GLY A 669 9.15 0.14 13.79
CA GLY A 669 7.75 -0.03 13.47
C GLY A 669 6.88 0.99 14.18
N GLN A 670 5.83 0.52 14.85
CA GLN A 670 4.77 1.35 15.40
C GLN A 670 4.55 1.04 16.87
N PHE A 671 4.44 2.11 17.66
CA PHE A 671 3.99 2.11 19.05
C PHE A 671 2.77 3.03 19.20
N GLY A 672 1.57 2.48 19.04
CA GLY A 672 0.35 3.27 19.05
C GLY A 672 0.34 4.30 17.90
N PHE A 673 0.17 5.57 18.21
CA PHE A 673 0.23 6.66 17.22
C PHE A 673 1.65 7.13 16.84
N LEU A 674 2.70 6.43 17.30
CA LEU A 674 4.08 6.83 17.08
C LEU A 674 4.86 5.82 16.23
N GLY A 675 5.54 6.29 15.17
CA GLY A 675 6.59 5.51 14.51
C GLY A 675 7.83 5.47 15.39
N VAL A 676 8.41 4.28 15.59
CA VAL A 676 9.55 4.07 16.48
C VAL A 676 10.67 3.24 15.89
N GLU A 677 11.89 3.50 16.34
CA GLU A 677 13.07 2.64 16.13
C GLU A 677 13.49 1.99 17.45
N VAL A 678 13.99 0.77 17.34
CA VAL A 678 14.44 -0.02 18.50
C VAL A 678 15.90 0.34 18.79
N ALA A 679 16.14 0.85 19.99
CA ALA A 679 17.47 1.25 20.45
C ALA A 679 18.00 0.30 21.53
N ASN A 680 19.25 -0.15 21.38
CA ASN A 680 19.96 -1.01 22.35
C ASN A 680 19.15 -2.25 22.83
N PRO A 681 18.64 -3.09 21.91
CA PRO A 681 17.87 -4.26 22.30
C PRO A 681 18.72 -5.34 22.97
N THR A 682 18.15 -5.99 23.98
CA THR A 682 18.69 -7.16 24.65
C THR A 682 17.66 -8.27 24.62
N VAL A 683 18.11 -9.47 24.24
CA VAL A 683 17.27 -10.67 24.26
C VAL A 683 17.92 -11.69 25.17
N THR A 684 17.15 -12.18 26.14
CA THR A 684 17.56 -13.26 27.04
C THR A 684 16.69 -14.47 26.74
N ILE A 685 17.33 -15.60 26.46
CA ILE A 685 16.68 -16.91 26.27
C ILE A 685 17.05 -17.79 27.46
N ASP A 686 16.10 -18.60 27.94
CA ASP A 686 16.37 -19.61 28.96
C ASP A 686 17.48 -20.58 28.47
N PRO A 687 18.63 -20.69 29.18
CA PRO A 687 19.68 -21.63 28.81
C PRO A 687 19.25 -23.10 28.79
N ALA A 688 18.16 -23.46 29.48
CA ALA A 688 17.59 -24.80 29.46
C ALA A 688 16.70 -25.06 28.23
N LEU A 689 16.39 -24.03 27.43
CA LEU A 689 15.60 -24.17 26.22
C LEU A 689 16.39 -24.98 25.17
N ALA A 690 15.80 -26.09 24.74
CA ALA A 690 16.38 -26.97 23.73
C ALA A 690 15.31 -27.49 22.76
N ILE A 691 15.70 -27.60 21.50
CA ILE A 691 14.89 -28.17 20.42
C ILE A 691 15.48 -29.52 20.07
N ASN A 692 14.67 -30.56 20.16
CA ASN A 692 15.10 -31.94 19.99
C ASN A 692 14.39 -32.59 18.81
N ILE A 693 15.18 -33.12 17.87
CA ILE A 693 14.73 -34.00 16.79
C ILE A 693 15.19 -35.40 17.11
N ALA A 694 14.26 -36.32 17.38
CA ALA A 694 14.60 -37.73 17.59
C ALA A 694 14.22 -38.56 16.38
N LEU A 695 15.18 -39.33 15.84
CA LEU A 695 14.95 -40.21 14.69
C LEU A 695 14.06 -41.39 15.06
N ARG A 696 13.11 -41.73 14.18
CA ARG A 696 12.22 -42.87 14.33
C ARG A 696 12.16 -43.68 13.04
N ASP A 697 11.97 -44.99 13.19
CA ASP A 697 11.69 -45.89 12.08
C ASP A 697 10.20 -46.28 12.12
N PRO A 698 9.39 -45.85 11.14
CA PRO A 698 7.97 -46.16 11.09
C PRO A 698 7.68 -47.65 10.84
N ALA A 699 8.64 -48.40 10.27
CA ALA A 699 8.52 -49.84 10.03
C ALA A 699 8.86 -50.69 11.26
N GLY A 700 9.38 -50.08 12.34
CA GLY A 700 9.68 -50.76 13.60
C GLY A 700 10.90 -51.69 13.56
N THR A 701 11.75 -51.60 12.52
CA THR A 701 13.00 -52.35 12.39
C THR A 701 14.17 -51.72 13.17
N GLY A 702 14.00 -50.47 13.59
CA GLY A 702 15.04 -49.69 14.27
C GLY A 702 16.04 -49.03 13.30
N LYS A 703 15.84 -49.12 11.98
CA LYS A 703 16.74 -48.58 10.96
C LYS A 703 15.97 -47.81 9.87
N ILE A 704 16.47 -46.63 9.48
CA ILE A 704 16.02 -45.85 8.32
C ILE A 704 16.91 -46.23 7.14
N ARG A 705 16.31 -46.60 6.00
CA ARG A 705 17.05 -46.98 4.78
C ARG A 705 17.00 -45.91 3.69
N LEU A 706 17.81 -46.10 2.65
CA LEU A 706 17.85 -45.20 1.49
C LEU A 706 16.47 -45.05 0.84
N SER A 707 15.71 -46.14 0.72
CA SER A 707 14.37 -46.13 0.16
C SER A 707 13.35 -45.39 1.04
N ASP A 708 13.51 -45.37 2.36
CA ASP A 708 12.66 -44.60 3.27
C ASP A 708 12.90 -43.09 3.12
N LEU A 709 14.18 -42.69 3.10
CA LEU A 709 14.58 -41.30 2.83
C LEU A 709 14.07 -40.83 1.46
N THR A 710 14.18 -41.69 0.44
CA THR A 710 13.74 -41.38 -0.92
C THR A 710 12.23 -41.21 -1.01
N LYS A 711 11.45 -42.12 -0.41
CA LYS A 711 9.99 -41.99 -0.32
C LYS A 711 9.59 -40.72 0.40
N SER A 712 10.28 -40.38 1.49
CA SER A 712 10.02 -39.18 2.28
C SER A 712 10.41 -37.88 1.56
N LEU A 713 11.45 -37.89 0.73
CA LEU A 713 11.88 -36.72 -0.06
C LEU A 713 10.99 -36.47 -1.29
N LEU A 714 10.48 -37.54 -1.91
CA LEU A 714 9.61 -37.45 -3.08
C LEU A 714 8.16 -37.09 -2.73
N ASP A 715 7.75 -37.32 -1.48
CA ASP A 715 6.42 -37.03 -0.96
C ASP A 715 6.51 -36.17 0.32
N PRO A 716 6.29 -34.85 0.21
CA PRO A 716 6.33 -33.94 1.35
C PRO A 716 5.42 -34.38 2.51
N ALA A 717 4.29 -35.04 2.22
CA ALA A 717 3.36 -35.51 3.25
C ALA A 717 4.00 -36.49 4.25
N ARG A 718 5.11 -37.12 3.86
CA ARG A 718 5.80 -38.19 4.59
C ARG A 718 7.07 -37.73 5.30
N LEU A 719 7.45 -36.45 5.20
CA LEU A 719 8.63 -35.90 5.90
C LEU A 719 8.61 -36.20 7.40
N GLY A 720 7.42 -36.13 8.01
CA GLY A 720 7.22 -36.45 9.41
C GLY A 720 7.48 -37.91 9.79
N ASP A 721 7.45 -38.86 8.85
CA ASP A 721 7.47 -40.30 9.17
C ASP A 721 8.75 -40.74 9.90
N LEU A 722 9.89 -40.09 9.65
CA LEU A 722 11.21 -40.56 10.09
C LEU A 722 11.80 -39.80 11.29
N ALA A 723 11.10 -38.79 11.84
CA ALA A 723 11.52 -38.11 13.07
C ALA A 723 10.34 -37.59 13.92
N THR A 724 10.65 -37.22 15.17
CA THR A 724 9.76 -36.45 16.05
C THR A 724 10.42 -35.14 16.45
N PHE A 725 9.61 -34.09 16.64
CA PHE A 725 10.04 -32.77 17.04
C PHE A 725 9.49 -32.41 18.42
N ASN A 726 10.35 -31.96 19.34
CA ASN A 726 9.94 -31.53 20.68
C ASN A 726 10.75 -30.31 21.15
N ILE A 727 10.11 -29.41 21.88
CA ILE A 727 10.74 -28.28 22.57
C ILE A 727 10.69 -28.56 24.07
N SER A 728 11.81 -28.40 24.75
CA SER A 728 11.93 -28.55 26.21
C SER A 728 12.53 -27.29 26.80
N GLY A 729 12.03 -26.84 27.96
CA GLY A 729 12.52 -25.68 28.71
C GLY A 729 12.37 -25.88 30.22
N SER A 730 12.77 -24.89 31.01
CA SER A 730 12.54 -24.88 32.47
C SER A 730 11.15 -24.33 32.83
N ALA A 731 10.93 -23.97 34.10
CA ALA A 731 9.71 -23.26 34.53
C ALA A 731 9.88 -21.73 34.56
N VAL A 732 11.02 -21.23 34.08
CA VAL A 732 11.33 -19.79 33.94
C VAL A 732 10.76 -19.29 32.60
N ASP A 733 10.65 -17.97 32.43
CA ASP A 733 10.23 -17.40 31.15
C ASP A 733 11.23 -17.76 30.03
N ASP A 734 10.75 -18.39 28.96
CA ASP A 734 11.58 -18.87 27.85
C ASP A 734 12.32 -17.73 27.12
N VAL A 735 11.65 -16.59 26.90
CA VAL A 735 12.22 -15.44 26.18
C VAL A 735 11.84 -14.13 26.86
N VAL A 736 12.84 -13.29 27.12
CA VAL A 736 12.69 -11.91 27.58
C VAL A 736 13.37 -10.97 26.60
N PHE A 737 12.58 -10.13 25.94
CA PHE A 737 13.04 -9.08 25.06
C PHE A 737 12.95 -7.73 25.78
N GLN A 738 14.04 -6.98 25.83
CA GLN A 738 14.07 -5.64 26.41
C GLN A 738 14.72 -4.68 25.43
N ALA A 739 14.11 -3.51 25.21
CA ALA A 739 14.70 -2.51 24.34
C ALA A 739 14.35 -1.09 24.76
N GLY A 740 15.25 -0.16 24.41
CA GLY A 740 14.95 1.25 24.31
C GLY A 740 14.14 1.54 23.06
N VAL A 741 13.42 2.66 23.08
CA VAL A 741 12.57 3.10 21.97
C VAL A 741 12.90 4.55 21.67
N GLU A 742 13.19 4.84 20.42
CA GLU A 742 13.40 6.19 19.90
C GLU A 742 12.29 6.52 18.88
N ALA A 743 11.93 7.79 18.77
CA ALA A 743 10.95 8.20 17.76
C ALA A 743 11.56 8.10 16.37
N SER A 744 10.85 7.51 15.41
CA SER A 744 11.32 7.48 14.03
C SER A 744 11.36 8.89 13.44
N ALA A 745 12.39 9.13 12.62
CA ALA A 745 12.52 10.33 11.81
C ALA A 745 11.30 10.53 10.89
N LEU A 746 10.94 11.79 10.62
CA LEU A 746 9.87 12.15 9.69
C LEU A 746 10.21 11.75 8.24
N LEU A 747 11.50 11.77 7.88
CA LEU A 747 12.00 11.30 6.60
C LEU A 747 13.15 10.32 6.81
N PRO A 748 13.27 9.26 5.97
CA PRO A 748 14.38 8.33 6.07
C PRO A 748 15.75 9.01 5.94
N GLY A 749 16.57 8.91 6.99
CA GLY A 749 17.94 9.45 7.03
C GLY A 749 18.08 10.85 7.64
N LEU A 750 17.01 11.43 8.19
CA LEU A 750 17.08 12.61 9.06
C LEU A 750 17.08 12.21 10.54
N ASP A 751 17.38 13.16 11.41
CA ASP A 751 17.29 12.96 12.86
C ASP A 751 15.81 12.80 13.29
N ALA A 752 15.61 12.08 14.39
CA ALA A 752 14.31 11.96 15.03
C ALA A 752 13.76 13.35 15.37
N PRO A 753 12.44 13.60 15.17
CA PRO A 753 11.85 14.91 15.45
C PRO A 753 11.85 15.26 16.95
N PHE A 754 11.98 14.27 17.84
CA PHE A 754 12.07 14.45 19.28
C PHE A 754 12.68 13.23 19.98
N GLU A 755 13.27 13.44 21.15
CA GLU A 755 13.81 12.38 21.99
C GLU A 755 12.72 11.82 22.93
N LEU A 756 12.62 10.49 23.02
CA LEU A 756 11.76 9.80 24.00
C LEU A 756 12.45 9.62 25.37
N GLY A 757 13.67 10.16 25.54
CA GLY A 757 14.51 9.91 26.71
C GLY A 757 14.91 8.44 26.84
N GLU A 758 15.13 7.95 28.06
CA GLU A 758 15.46 6.54 28.34
C GLU A 758 14.21 5.61 28.37
N ALA A 759 13.25 5.84 27.47
CA ALA A 759 12.04 5.03 27.41
C ALA A 759 12.38 3.58 27.04
N ARG A 760 11.93 2.62 27.85
CA ARG A 760 12.17 1.19 27.64
C ARG A 760 10.91 0.38 27.84
N PHE A 761 10.81 -0.71 27.09
CA PHE A 761 9.81 -1.74 27.32
C PHE A 761 10.47 -3.12 27.40
N THR A 762 9.74 -4.04 28.03
CA THR A 762 10.10 -5.44 28.18
C THR A 762 8.92 -6.28 27.71
N ALA A 763 9.16 -7.14 26.73
CA ALA A 763 8.23 -8.17 26.29
C ALA A 763 8.72 -9.54 26.81
N THR A 764 7.83 -10.25 27.50
CA THR A 764 8.16 -11.53 28.13
C THR A 764 7.23 -12.62 27.62
N TRP A 765 7.80 -13.73 27.17
CA TRP A 765 7.10 -14.96 26.81
C TRP A 765 7.44 -16.05 27.82
N PRO A 766 6.46 -16.46 28.66
CA PRO A 766 6.65 -17.56 29.59
C PRO A 766 6.89 -18.90 28.89
N ASP A 767 6.35 -19.06 27.68
CA ASP A 767 6.43 -20.28 26.87
C ASP A 767 6.56 -19.85 25.41
N ILE A 768 7.70 -20.12 24.79
CA ILE A 768 8.02 -19.69 23.41
C ILE A 768 7.08 -20.32 22.38
N THR A 769 6.38 -21.39 22.75
CA THR A 769 5.43 -22.09 21.88
C THR A 769 4.01 -21.51 21.93
N ARG A 770 3.75 -20.53 22.82
CA ARG A 770 2.49 -19.79 22.95
C ARG A 770 2.69 -18.32 22.58
N VAL A 771 2.78 -18.07 21.27
CA VAL A 771 3.16 -16.78 20.67
C VAL A 771 2.31 -15.60 21.15
N ASP A 772 0.99 -15.81 21.30
CA ASP A 772 0.03 -14.78 21.74
C ASP A 772 0.12 -14.43 23.24
N ASP A 773 0.78 -15.26 24.07
CA ASP A 773 0.90 -15.06 25.53
C ASP A 773 2.08 -14.12 25.87
N VAL A 774 2.16 -12.99 25.18
CA VAL A 774 3.17 -11.95 25.41
C VAL A 774 2.74 -11.00 26.52
N ARG A 775 3.62 -10.81 27.51
CA ARG A 775 3.43 -9.82 28.58
C ARG A 775 4.29 -8.60 28.31
N ILE A 776 3.67 -7.45 28.13
CA ILE A 776 4.36 -6.17 27.91
C ILE A 776 4.41 -5.38 29.21
N ALA A 777 5.60 -4.98 29.62
CA ALA A 777 5.86 -4.08 30.73
C ALA A 777 6.68 -2.87 30.26
N PHE A 778 6.41 -1.71 30.84
CA PHE A 778 7.17 -0.48 30.59
C PHE A 778 8.03 -0.14 31.80
N SER A 779 9.23 0.38 31.59
CA SER A 779 10.03 0.91 32.70
C SER A 779 9.35 2.14 33.33
N VAL A 780 9.59 2.38 34.62
CA VAL A 780 9.06 3.58 35.30
C VAL A 780 9.75 4.85 34.79
N GLY A 781 9.02 5.96 34.67
CA GLY A 781 9.56 7.26 34.22
C GLY A 781 9.15 7.62 32.78
N PRO A 782 10.09 7.90 31.85
CA PRO A 782 9.78 8.34 30.47
C PRO A 782 8.84 7.43 29.68
N SER A 783 8.78 6.13 30.00
CA SER A 783 7.93 5.14 29.30
C SER A 783 6.43 5.27 29.58
N GLU A 784 6.02 6.16 30.50
CA GLU A 784 4.62 6.57 30.64
C GLU A 784 4.12 7.30 29.38
N ALA A 785 5.00 8.00 28.66
CA ALA A 785 4.68 8.61 27.36
C ALA A 785 4.35 7.53 26.31
N LEU A 786 5.16 6.46 26.22
CA LEU A 786 4.90 5.31 25.33
C LEU A 786 3.54 4.66 25.62
N ARG A 787 3.23 4.42 26.89
CA ARG A 787 1.94 3.83 27.32
C ARG A 787 0.75 4.67 26.88
N ARG A 788 0.90 6.00 26.80
CA ARG A 788 -0.17 6.95 26.45
C ARG A 788 -0.27 7.20 24.94
N PHE A 789 0.81 7.05 24.17
CA PHE A 789 0.73 6.96 22.71
C PHE A 789 -0.08 5.74 22.24
N LEU A 790 -0.12 4.66 23.02
CA LEU A 790 -0.98 3.50 22.76
C LEU A 790 -2.48 3.82 22.87
N SER A 791 -2.88 4.83 23.64
CA SER A 791 -4.30 5.19 23.77
C SER A 791 -4.82 6.14 22.68
N ALA A 792 -3.95 6.72 21.85
CA ALA A 792 -4.36 7.63 20.78
C ALA A 792 -4.90 6.86 19.55
N ASN A 793 -6.07 7.28 19.04
CA ASN A 793 -6.77 6.66 17.91
C ASN A 793 -6.83 7.61 16.70
N THR A 794 -6.35 7.15 15.54
CA THR A 794 -6.30 7.94 14.30
C THR A 794 -7.70 8.25 13.73
N GLU A 795 -8.65 7.34 13.89
CA GLU A 795 -10.03 7.54 13.42
C GLU A 795 -10.76 8.61 14.25
N GLU A 796 -10.52 8.64 15.56
CA GLU A 796 -11.09 9.64 16.44
C GLU A 796 -10.53 11.04 16.11
N LEU A 797 -9.23 11.14 15.83
CA LEU A 797 -8.58 12.38 15.41
C LEU A 797 -9.15 12.90 14.08
N LEU A 798 -9.32 12.02 13.08
CA LEU A 798 -9.92 12.41 11.81
C LEU A 798 -11.39 12.84 11.99
N GLY A 799 -12.14 12.14 12.84
CA GLY A 799 -13.52 12.51 13.20
C GLY A 799 -13.61 13.90 13.83
N GLN A 800 -12.65 14.24 14.70
CA GLN A 800 -12.55 15.56 15.33
C GLN A 800 -12.16 16.67 14.34
N LEU A 801 -11.23 16.41 13.42
CA LEU A 801 -10.92 17.35 12.33
C LEU A 801 -12.13 17.62 11.42
N ARG A 802 -12.98 16.62 11.18
CA ARG A 802 -14.25 16.80 10.47
C ARG A 802 -15.24 17.66 11.26
N GLN A 803 -15.28 17.54 12.58
CA GLN A 803 -16.09 18.41 13.44
C GLN A 803 -15.59 19.87 13.43
N VAL A 804 -14.26 20.10 13.43
CA VAL A 804 -13.67 21.44 13.20
C VAL A 804 -14.13 21.99 11.86
N ARG A 805 -14.01 21.19 10.79
CA ARG A 805 -14.48 21.59 9.47
C ARG A 805 -15.96 22.00 9.49
N ASP A 806 -16.80 21.25 10.19
CA ASP A 806 -18.23 21.53 10.29
C ASP A 806 -18.56 22.75 11.16
N SER A 807 -17.74 23.12 12.15
CA SER A 807 -17.96 24.32 12.98
C SER A 807 -17.74 25.63 12.21
N PHE A 808 -16.91 25.63 11.16
CA PHE A 808 -16.76 26.76 10.25
C PHE A 808 -18.05 27.13 9.49
N LYS A 809 -19.08 26.28 9.46
CA LYS A 809 -20.41 26.60 8.88
C LYS A 809 -21.11 27.75 9.59
N ALA A 810 -20.74 28.07 10.82
CA ALA A 810 -21.34 29.15 11.60
C ALA A 810 -20.84 30.56 11.21
N LEU A 811 -19.92 30.67 10.24
CA LEU A 811 -19.23 31.91 9.84
C LEU A 811 -19.88 32.73 8.73
N GLY A 812 -21.12 32.41 8.31
CA GLY A 812 -21.83 33.23 7.33
C GLY A 812 -21.98 34.68 7.84
N VAL A 813 -21.27 35.63 7.23
CA VAL A 813 -21.39 37.06 7.51
C VAL A 813 -21.94 37.75 6.26
N ASP A 814 -23.11 38.37 6.39
CA ASP A 814 -23.71 39.20 5.34
C ASP A 814 -22.86 40.45 5.10
N ALA A 815 -22.26 40.57 3.92
CA ALA A 815 -21.61 41.82 3.50
C ALA A 815 -22.61 42.79 2.83
N PRO A 816 -22.59 44.09 3.17
CA PRO A 816 -23.42 45.09 2.49
C PRO A 816 -23.12 45.14 0.98
N LEU A 817 -24.17 45.31 0.15
CA LEU A 817 -24.13 45.47 -1.32
C LEU A 817 -23.90 44.18 -2.15
N VAL A 818 -23.59 43.05 -1.50
CA VAL A 818 -23.16 41.80 -2.15
C VAL A 818 -23.74 40.58 -1.40
N SER A 819 -24.99 40.69 -0.89
CA SER A 819 -25.58 39.77 0.11
C SER A 819 -25.55 38.28 -0.28
N ASP A 820 -25.85 37.94 -1.54
CA ASP A 820 -25.88 36.54 -1.99
C ASP A 820 -24.53 36.03 -2.54
N THR A 821 -23.53 36.91 -2.59
CA THR A 821 -22.29 36.70 -3.35
C THR A 821 -21.06 36.56 -2.47
N LEU A 822 -21.08 37.09 -1.24
CA LEU A 822 -20.05 36.73 -0.26
C LEU A 822 -20.38 35.41 0.46
N ASP A 823 -21.67 35.04 0.52
CA ASP A 823 -22.20 33.81 1.12
C ASP A 823 -21.69 32.49 0.49
N ARG A 824 -20.95 32.57 -0.63
CA ARG A 824 -20.29 31.42 -1.27
C ARG A 824 -18.88 31.67 -1.77
N VAL A 825 -18.34 32.90 -1.71
CA VAL A 825 -17.08 33.18 -2.42
C VAL A 825 -15.87 32.57 -1.72
N ILE A 826 -15.97 32.03 -0.51
CA ILE A 826 -14.82 31.40 0.11
C ILE A 826 -15.26 30.28 1.03
N ASP A 827 -15.42 29.10 0.46
CA ASP A 827 -15.62 27.88 1.22
C ASP A 827 -14.27 27.51 1.89
N VAL A 828 -13.92 28.23 2.96
CA VAL A 828 -12.81 27.87 3.88
C VAL A 828 -12.99 26.42 4.33
N ILE A 829 -14.24 25.97 4.44
CA ILE A 829 -14.65 24.58 4.63
C ILE A 829 -14.12 23.70 3.51
N ASP A 830 -14.36 24.00 2.22
CA ASP A 830 -13.85 23.19 1.11
C ASP A 830 -12.32 23.26 0.99
N SER A 831 -11.70 24.39 1.31
CA SER A 831 -10.23 24.48 1.31
C SER A 831 -9.62 23.66 2.45
N PHE A 832 -10.18 23.73 3.66
CA PHE A 832 -9.75 22.91 4.80
C PHE A 832 -10.05 21.43 4.55
N ASP A 833 -11.21 21.11 3.98
CA ASP A 833 -11.57 19.75 3.59
C ASP A 833 -10.59 19.21 2.56
N ARG A 834 -10.35 19.92 1.46
CA ARG A 834 -9.44 19.47 0.38
C ARG A 834 -7.97 19.40 0.79
N LYS A 835 -7.47 20.35 1.59
CA LYS A 835 -6.04 20.46 1.91
C LYS A 835 -5.64 19.78 3.22
N ILE A 836 -6.57 19.52 4.15
CA ILE A 836 -6.27 18.91 5.46
C ILE A 836 -7.06 17.62 5.67
N VAL A 837 -8.39 17.62 5.49
CA VAL A 837 -9.22 16.44 5.82
C VAL A 837 -9.11 15.33 4.77
N GLN A 838 -9.13 15.67 3.49
CA GLN A 838 -9.09 14.74 2.36
C GLN A 838 -7.76 13.98 2.25
N PRO A 839 -6.57 14.60 2.38
CA PRO A 839 -5.30 13.86 2.40
C PRO A 839 -5.22 12.87 3.55
N LEU A 840 -5.80 13.23 4.70
CA LEU A 840 -5.89 12.37 5.88
C LEU A 840 -7.03 11.34 5.81
N SER A 841 -7.87 11.37 4.78
CA SER A 841 -8.98 10.45 4.57
C SER A 841 -8.69 9.55 3.38
N SER A 842 -8.78 8.23 3.55
CA SER A 842 -8.67 7.32 2.41
C SER A 842 -9.90 7.46 1.52
N SER A 843 -9.71 7.59 0.21
CA SER A 843 -10.82 7.56 -0.77
C SER A 843 -11.47 6.18 -0.87
N LEU A 844 -10.69 5.12 -0.60
CA LEU A 844 -11.15 3.73 -0.61
C LEU A 844 -11.93 3.39 0.66
N THR A 845 -11.34 3.67 1.84
CA THR A 845 -11.89 3.25 3.13
C THR A 845 -12.69 4.35 3.85
N GLY A 846 -12.62 5.62 3.46
CA GLY A 846 -13.30 6.73 4.16
C GLY A 846 -12.85 6.98 5.61
N GLY A 847 -11.95 6.14 6.16
CA GLY A 847 -11.28 6.28 7.44
C GLY A 847 -9.91 6.96 7.28
N SER A 848 -9.10 6.89 8.33
CA SER A 848 -7.77 7.53 8.40
C SER A 848 -6.79 6.99 7.35
N ASN A 849 -6.11 7.91 6.66
CA ASN A 849 -5.06 7.61 5.68
C ASN A 849 -3.63 7.59 6.27
N PHE A 850 -3.54 7.58 7.60
CA PHE A 850 -2.29 7.70 8.34
C PHE A 850 -2.36 6.83 9.60
N ARG A 851 -1.20 6.35 10.08
CA ARG A 851 -1.12 5.50 11.30
C ARG A 851 -0.37 6.16 12.43
N THR A 852 0.64 6.92 12.07
CA THR A 852 1.53 7.59 12.99
C THR A 852 1.42 9.10 12.82
N ILE A 853 1.93 9.84 13.79
CA ILE A 853 2.08 11.28 13.66
C ILE A 853 2.96 11.64 12.45
N GLN A 854 4.00 10.84 12.16
CA GLN A 854 4.86 11.06 11.01
C GLN A 854 4.09 10.93 9.69
N ASP A 855 3.24 9.91 9.57
CA ASP A 855 2.36 9.74 8.41
C ASP A 855 1.37 10.91 8.28
N MET A 856 0.80 11.37 9.40
CA MET A 856 -0.18 12.47 9.40
C MET A 856 0.44 13.75 8.85
N VAL A 857 1.66 14.09 9.29
CA VAL A 857 2.35 15.30 8.86
C VAL A 857 2.73 15.21 7.38
N ASP A 858 3.16 14.05 6.89
CA ASP A 858 3.42 13.83 5.45
C ASP A 858 2.15 14.03 4.60
N GLU A 859 1.02 13.44 5.00
CA GLU A 859 -0.24 13.60 4.27
C GLU A 859 -0.76 15.07 4.30
N ILE A 860 -0.60 15.79 5.41
CA ILE A 860 -0.91 17.23 5.49
C ILE A 860 0.00 18.05 4.57
N SER A 861 1.30 17.76 4.57
CA SER A 861 2.28 18.43 3.70
C SER A 861 1.89 18.31 2.22
N ARG A 862 1.53 17.09 1.79
CA ARG A 862 1.03 16.81 0.44
C ARG A 862 -0.25 17.58 0.13
N GLY A 863 -1.20 17.60 1.06
CA GLY A 863 -2.46 18.34 0.92
C GLY A 863 -2.29 19.85 0.76
N LEU A 864 -1.32 20.42 1.48
CA LEU A 864 -0.96 21.83 1.38
C LEU A 864 -0.17 22.16 0.11
N GLY A 865 0.41 21.15 -0.54
CA GLY A 865 1.29 21.33 -1.70
C GLY A 865 2.63 21.96 -1.33
N VAL A 866 3.10 21.74 -0.11
CA VAL A 866 4.37 22.25 0.43
C VAL A 866 5.25 21.04 0.75
N ASP A 867 6.54 21.12 0.44
CA ASP A 867 7.49 20.07 0.84
C ASP A 867 7.63 20.04 2.36
N LEU A 868 7.78 18.84 2.93
CA LEU A 868 7.82 18.64 4.40
C LEU A 868 8.88 19.51 5.09
N GLN A 869 10.02 19.73 4.42
CA GLN A 869 11.13 20.56 4.91
C GLN A 869 10.78 22.05 4.98
N ASP A 870 9.80 22.50 4.21
CA ASP A 870 9.37 23.90 4.08
C ASP A 870 8.07 24.19 4.87
N LEU A 871 7.46 23.16 5.48
CA LEU A 871 6.23 23.26 6.27
C LEU A 871 6.40 24.08 7.57
N GLY A 872 7.64 24.32 7.99
CA GLY A 872 7.94 25.05 9.22
C GLY A 872 7.54 24.28 10.48
N LEU A 873 7.71 22.95 10.47
CA LEU A 873 7.47 22.08 11.63
C LEU A 873 8.38 22.50 12.79
N ASP A 874 7.77 22.94 13.88
CA ASP A 874 8.44 23.34 15.11
C ASP A 874 8.05 22.38 16.24
N PHE A 875 9.07 21.75 16.81
CA PHE A 875 8.94 20.85 17.96
C PHE A 875 9.55 21.55 19.17
N ASP A 876 8.69 22.23 19.94
CA ASP A 876 9.14 22.90 21.14
C ASP A 876 9.15 21.92 22.32
N LEU A 877 10.33 21.40 22.65
CA LEU A 877 10.54 20.48 23.77
C LEU A 877 10.25 21.11 25.14
N SER A 878 10.25 22.45 25.24
CA SER A 878 9.99 23.16 26.49
C SER A 878 8.50 23.26 26.79
N THR A 879 7.67 23.46 25.75
CA THR A 879 6.20 23.50 25.85
C THR A 879 5.54 22.17 25.51
N ARG A 880 6.31 21.21 24.95
CA ARG A 880 5.85 19.90 24.45
C ARG A 880 4.71 20.03 23.44
N GLU A 881 4.87 20.97 22.53
CA GLU A 881 3.94 21.23 21.42
C GLU A 881 4.59 20.86 20.09
N VAL A 882 3.81 20.26 19.20
CA VAL A 882 4.16 20.15 17.78
C VAL A 882 3.35 21.18 17.03
N THR A 883 4.01 22.12 16.35
CA THR A 883 3.30 23.16 15.61
C THR A 883 3.76 23.32 14.17
N PHE A 884 2.86 23.74 13.29
CA PHE A 884 3.17 24.07 11.91
C PHE A 884 2.25 25.20 11.41
N ALA A 885 2.76 26.01 10.49
CA ALA A 885 2.00 27.10 9.90
C ALA A 885 1.09 26.60 8.78
N VAL A 886 -0.15 27.07 8.76
CA VAL A 886 -1.13 26.78 7.72
C VAL A 886 -1.55 28.09 7.07
N HIS A 887 -1.34 28.17 5.77
CA HIS A 887 -1.71 29.30 4.93
C HIS A 887 -2.74 28.84 3.89
N LEU A 888 -4.01 29.17 4.10
CA LEU A 888 -5.09 28.86 3.17
C LEU A 888 -5.47 30.12 2.40
N ALA A 889 -5.02 30.24 1.14
CA ALA A 889 -5.40 31.36 0.28
C ALA A 889 -6.18 30.88 -0.95
N ASP A 890 -7.19 31.65 -1.34
CA ASP A 890 -7.95 31.46 -2.58
C ASP A 890 -8.27 32.81 -3.24
N ALA A 891 -8.45 32.81 -4.56
CA ALA A 891 -8.74 34.00 -5.33
C ALA A 891 -9.79 33.70 -6.41
N PHE A 892 -10.69 34.65 -6.62
CA PHE A 892 -11.81 34.53 -7.54
C PHE A 892 -11.90 35.76 -8.44
N THR A 893 -12.14 35.53 -9.74
CA THR A 893 -12.45 36.57 -10.72
C THR A 893 -13.71 36.19 -11.49
N GLY A 894 -14.71 37.08 -11.56
CA GLY A 894 -15.87 36.86 -12.44
C GLY A 894 -16.99 37.88 -12.32
N SER A 895 -18.03 37.71 -13.15
CA SER A 895 -19.15 38.65 -13.22
C SER A 895 -20.29 38.31 -12.24
N ARG A 896 -20.86 39.31 -11.57
CA ARG A 896 -21.96 39.18 -10.58
C ARG A 896 -22.98 40.30 -10.69
N LYS A 897 -24.25 40.01 -10.42
CA LYS A 897 -25.29 41.05 -10.34
C LYS A 897 -25.20 41.79 -9.00
N LEU A 898 -25.31 43.12 -9.03
CA LEU A 898 -25.41 43.93 -7.81
C LEU A 898 -26.88 43.99 -7.36
N ASP A 899 -27.14 43.78 -6.07
CA ASP A 899 -28.48 43.91 -5.49
C ASP A 899 -28.49 45.03 -4.44
N PHE A 900 -29.40 45.99 -4.61
CA PHE A 900 -29.62 47.12 -3.70
C PHE A 900 -31.00 47.06 -3.02
N GLY A 901 -31.64 45.90 -3.05
CA GLY A 901 -32.95 45.64 -2.44
C GLY A 901 -34.15 46.09 -3.26
N SER A 902 -35.35 45.87 -2.72
CA SER A 902 -36.63 45.99 -3.43
C SER A 902 -37.06 47.42 -3.83
N ALA A 903 -36.37 48.46 -3.34
CA ALA A 903 -36.70 49.86 -3.60
C ALA A 903 -36.09 50.39 -4.92
N LEU A 904 -35.15 49.66 -5.53
CA LEU A 904 -34.39 50.10 -6.70
C LEU A 904 -34.28 48.95 -7.71
N HIS A 905 -34.93 49.05 -8.87
CA HIS A 905 -34.77 48.07 -9.94
C HIS A 905 -33.45 48.36 -10.68
N LEU A 906 -32.50 47.43 -10.59
CA LEU A 906 -31.19 47.48 -11.25
C LEU A 906 -31.02 46.29 -12.18
N ASP A 907 -30.40 46.53 -13.34
CA ASP A 907 -29.94 45.46 -14.22
C ASP A 907 -28.48 45.72 -14.61
N VAL A 908 -27.55 45.31 -13.74
CA VAL A 908 -26.12 45.44 -14.01
C VAL A 908 -25.33 44.26 -13.45
N ALA A 909 -24.38 43.77 -14.25
CA ALA A 909 -23.39 42.80 -13.83
C ALA A 909 -22.04 43.50 -13.63
N ALA A 910 -21.50 43.47 -12.41
CA ALA A 910 -20.17 43.93 -12.05
C ALA A 910 -19.13 42.83 -12.33
N GLN A 911 -17.92 43.20 -12.72
CA GLN A 911 -16.75 42.33 -12.57
C GLN A 911 -16.27 42.39 -11.14
N VAL A 912 -15.98 41.24 -10.55
CA VAL A 912 -15.54 41.07 -9.16
C VAL A 912 -14.23 40.31 -9.17
N ASP A 913 -13.21 40.89 -8.55
CA ASP A 913 -11.93 40.29 -8.22
C ASP A 913 -11.82 40.21 -6.70
N ALA A 914 -11.81 39.01 -6.14
CA ALA A 914 -11.77 38.77 -4.71
C ALA A 914 -10.62 37.85 -4.33
N SER A 915 -10.04 38.06 -3.16
CA SER A 915 -9.06 37.17 -2.55
C SER A 915 -9.34 37.01 -1.06
N ILE A 916 -8.92 35.89 -0.52
CA ILE A 916 -8.89 35.65 0.92
C ILE A 916 -7.67 34.83 1.29
N GLY A 917 -7.17 35.08 2.49
CA GLY A 917 -6.29 34.19 3.20
C GLY A 917 -6.83 33.91 4.60
N LEU A 918 -6.61 32.69 5.05
CA LEU A 918 -6.68 32.30 6.45
C LEU A 918 -5.30 31.78 6.83
N ASP A 919 -4.61 32.52 7.68
CA ASP A 919 -3.33 32.11 8.27
C ASP A 919 -3.56 31.68 9.70
N PHE A 920 -2.96 30.56 10.11
CA PHE A 920 -2.98 30.12 11.50
C PHE A 920 -1.85 29.14 11.75
N THR A 921 -1.47 28.97 13.01
CA THR A 921 -0.59 27.87 13.43
C THR A 921 -1.46 26.77 14.00
N VAL A 922 -1.37 25.57 13.45
CA VAL A 922 -1.94 24.37 14.07
C VAL A 922 -0.94 23.87 15.09
N GLY A 923 -1.43 23.49 16.26
CA GLY A 923 -0.64 22.87 17.31
C GLY A 923 -1.28 21.61 17.85
N LEU A 924 -0.42 20.66 18.23
CA LEU A 924 -0.78 19.47 18.98
C LEU A 924 -0.05 19.52 20.31
N ALA A 925 -0.80 19.76 21.38
CA ALA A 925 -0.29 19.72 22.74
C ALA A 925 -0.12 18.26 23.15
N LEU A 926 1.14 17.82 23.25
CA LEU A 926 1.44 16.42 23.50
C LEU A 926 0.95 16.00 24.88
N ASP A 927 1.09 16.84 25.93
CA ASP A 927 0.65 16.50 27.29
C ASP A 927 -0.87 16.25 27.38
N ASP A 928 -1.68 17.04 26.67
CA ASP A 928 -3.14 16.89 26.61
C ASP A 928 -3.58 15.69 25.75
N LEU A 929 -2.86 15.43 24.65
CA LEU A 929 -3.02 14.23 23.82
C LEU A 929 -2.74 12.97 24.66
N ILE A 930 -1.64 13.02 25.38
CA ILE A 930 -1.13 12.01 26.31
C ILE A 930 -2.13 11.79 27.46
N ALA A 931 -2.88 12.81 27.89
CA ALA A 931 -3.93 12.69 28.90
C ALA A 931 -5.24 12.07 28.37
N GLY A 932 -5.33 11.79 27.07
CA GLY A 932 -6.55 11.27 26.42
C GLY A 932 -7.61 12.34 26.17
N ASN A 933 -7.28 13.62 26.34
CA ASN A 933 -8.18 14.75 26.12
C ASN A 933 -7.94 15.32 24.73
N LEU A 934 -8.30 14.56 23.69
CA LEU A 934 -7.97 14.92 22.30
C LEU A 934 -8.51 16.30 21.89
N THR A 935 -9.68 16.70 22.42
CA THR A 935 -10.26 18.03 22.18
C THR A 935 -9.53 19.19 22.87
N ASP A 936 -8.77 18.90 23.94
CA ASP A 936 -7.88 19.88 24.57
C ASP A 936 -6.48 19.85 23.90
N ALA A 937 -6.12 18.73 23.27
CA ALA A 937 -4.83 18.51 22.64
C ALA A 937 -4.64 19.23 21.30
N LEU A 938 -5.66 19.21 20.44
CA LEU A 938 -5.61 19.91 19.16
C LEU A 938 -6.00 21.38 19.37
N PHE A 939 -5.13 22.29 18.96
CA PHE A 939 -5.38 23.72 19.06
C PHE A 939 -4.91 24.49 17.82
N ILE A 940 -5.42 25.71 17.66
CA ILE A 940 -4.91 26.71 16.73
C ILE A 940 -4.44 27.95 17.50
N ARG A 941 -3.49 28.69 16.96
CA ARG A 941 -3.07 30.00 17.47
C ARG A 941 -2.71 30.94 16.33
N ASN A 942 -2.57 32.22 16.62
CA ASN A 942 -2.21 33.26 15.65
C ASN A 942 -3.11 33.27 14.41
N ALA A 943 -4.40 32.96 14.58
CA ALA A 943 -5.31 32.80 13.46
C ALA A 943 -5.83 34.15 12.95
N THR A 944 -5.51 34.48 11.69
CA THR A 944 -5.91 35.71 11.02
C THR A 944 -6.57 35.41 9.69
N ALA A 945 -7.86 35.77 9.58
CA ALA A 945 -8.57 35.82 8.32
C ALA A 945 -8.42 37.21 7.71
N HIS A 946 -8.08 37.29 6.42
CA HIS A 946 -7.94 38.54 5.71
C HIS A 946 -8.45 38.37 4.28
N GLY A 947 -9.11 39.38 3.72
CA GLY A 947 -9.59 39.29 2.35
C GLY A 947 -9.69 40.65 1.69
N THR A 948 -9.71 40.62 0.36
CA THR A 948 -9.92 41.79 -0.48
C THR A 948 -11.00 41.50 -1.52
N VAL A 949 -11.79 42.52 -1.86
CA VAL A 949 -12.82 42.47 -2.89
C VAL A 949 -12.74 43.77 -3.66
N ALA A 950 -12.32 43.70 -4.91
CA ALA A 950 -12.46 44.76 -5.87
C ALA A 950 -13.67 44.44 -6.77
N PHE A 951 -14.52 45.42 -7.03
CA PHE A 951 -15.51 45.27 -8.10
C PHE A 951 -15.59 46.51 -8.96
N THR A 952 -15.92 46.30 -10.24
CA THR A 952 -16.14 47.36 -11.23
C THR A 952 -17.40 47.07 -12.02
N ALA A 953 -18.31 48.03 -12.10
CA ALA A 953 -19.52 47.98 -12.91
C ALA A 953 -19.57 49.20 -13.85
N ALA A 954 -19.96 48.95 -15.09
CA ALA A 954 -20.23 49.97 -16.10
C ALA A 954 -21.65 49.79 -16.64
N ASP A 955 -22.17 50.81 -17.33
CA ASP A 955 -23.51 50.81 -17.91
C ASP A 955 -24.64 50.53 -16.90
N ILE A 956 -24.48 51.02 -15.68
CA ILE A 956 -25.48 50.87 -14.61
C ILE A 956 -26.75 51.63 -15.03
N ASN A 957 -27.82 50.88 -15.26
CA ASN A 957 -29.15 51.41 -15.47
C ASN A 957 -30.02 51.04 -14.27
N ALA A 958 -30.66 52.03 -13.67
CA ALA A 958 -31.51 51.83 -12.51
C ALA A 958 -32.77 52.70 -12.60
N SER A 959 -33.84 52.27 -11.96
CA SER A 959 -35.04 53.09 -11.81
C SER A 959 -35.66 52.89 -10.43
N ALA A 960 -36.10 53.99 -9.83
CA ALA A 960 -36.83 54.02 -8.57
C ALA A 960 -38.02 54.97 -8.67
N ASP A 961 -39.16 54.53 -8.13
CA ASP A 961 -40.39 55.32 -8.03
C ASP A 961 -40.66 55.63 -6.55
N PHE A 962 -40.56 56.90 -6.18
CA PHE A 962 -40.86 57.43 -4.85
C PHE A 962 -42.23 58.13 -4.81
N GLY A 963 -43.18 57.71 -5.65
CA GLY A 963 -44.55 58.22 -5.71
C GLY A 963 -44.65 59.54 -6.44
N VAL A 964 -44.32 60.66 -5.78
CA VAL A 964 -44.33 62.00 -6.41
C VAL A 964 -43.05 62.30 -7.20
N LEU A 965 -42.05 61.44 -7.09
CA LEU A 965 -40.71 61.61 -7.65
C LEU A 965 -40.26 60.29 -8.29
N ASN A 966 -39.97 60.32 -9.57
CA ASN A 966 -39.41 59.20 -10.32
C ASN A 966 -37.95 59.51 -10.66
N VAL A 967 -37.07 58.56 -10.39
CA VAL A 967 -35.62 58.69 -10.56
C VAL A 967 -35.13 57.57 -11.45
N THR A 968 -34.41 57.92 -12.52
CA THR A 968 -33.77 56.93 -13.41
C THR A 968 -32.29 57.22 -13.52
N VAL A 969 -31.46 56.18 -13.44
CA VAL A 969 -30.03 56.21 -13.74
C VAL A 969 -29.83 55.58 -15.12
N ALA A 970 -29.07 56.24 -15.99
CA ALA A 970 -28.73 55.71 -17.31
C ALA A 970 -27.21 55.78 -17.56
N GLY A 971 -26.59 54.62 -17.80
CA GLY A 971 -25.17 54.53 -18.14
C GLY A 971 -24.21 54.91 -17.00
N GLY A 972 -24.56 54.60 -15.75
CA GLY A 972 -23.69 54.86 -14.59
C GLY A 972 -22.48 53.92 -14.50
N SER A 973 -21.53 54.25 -13.63
CA SER A 973 -20.40 53.38 -13.28
C SER A 973 -20.18 53.32 -11.77
N ALA A 974 -19.62 52.20 -11.30
CA ALA A 974 -19.24 51.99 -9.92
C ALA A 974 -17.92 51.25 -9.84
N GLN A 975 -17.07 51.64 -8.90
CA GLN A 975 -15.87 50.90 -8.54
C GLN A 975 -15.76 50.86 -7.02
N ALA A 976 -15.43 49.70 -6.45
CA ALA A 976 -15.11 49.61 -5.03
C ALA A 976 -13.91 48.70 -4.79
N ASN A 977 -13.17 48.99 -3.73
CA ASN A 977 -12.15 48.13 -3.17
C ASN A 977 -12.42 48.00 -1.67
N LEU A 978 -12.71 46.78 -1.24
CA LEU A 978 -12.97 46.42 0.14
C LEU A 978 -11.87 45.49 0.60
N ALA A 979 -11.42 45.67 1.82
CA ALA A 979 -10.56 44.74 2.52
C ALA A 979 -11.16 44.48 3.90
N PHE A 980 -11.00 43.27 4.39
CA PHE A 980 -11.33 42.95 5.77
C PHE A 980 -10.18 42.20 6.43
N THR A 981 -10.10 42.33 7.76
CA THR A 981 -9.23 41.52 8.60
C THR A 981 -9.97 41.14 9.87
N ALA A 982 -9.88 39.88 10.26
CA ALA A 982 -10.45 39.35 11.49
C ALA A 982 -9.40 38.47 12.18
N THR A 983 -9.21 38.68 13.48
CA THR A 983 -8.39 37.81 14.33
C THR A 983 -9.31 36.87 15.11
N LEU A 984 -8.91 35.62 15.32
CA LEU A 984 -9.61 34.78 16.29
C LEU A 984 -9.28 35.24 17.72
N ASN A 985 -10.31 35.32 18.55
CA ASN A 985 -10.22 35.58 19.97
C ASN A 985 -10.05 34.25 20.71
N ASP A 986 -9.00 34.16 21.52
CA ASP A 986 -8.85 33.08 22.48
C ASP A 986 -9.82 33.29 23.66
N PRO A 987 -10.82 32.39 23.86
CA PRO A 987 -11.85 32.57 24.87
C PRO A 987 -11.35 32.55 26.32
N ASN A 988 -10.24 31.87 26.59
CA ASN A 988 -9.68 31.72 27.93
C ASN A 988 -8.35 32.48 28.13
N SER A 989 -7.76 32.99 27.04
CA SER A 989 -6.50 33.74 27.01
C SER A 989 -5.27 32.95 27.46
N ASP A 990 -5.24 31.63 27.26
CA ASP A 990 -4.10 30.76 27.53
C ASP A 990 -3.08 30.68 26.37
N GLY A 991 -3.37 31.35 25.24
CA GLY A 991 -2.55 31.38 24.03
C GLY A 991 -2.86 30.25 23.05
N ARG A 992 -3.85 29.40 23.34
CA ARG A 992 -4.34 28.31 22.50
C ARG A 992 -5.83 28.47 22.27
N ILE A 993 -6.30 28.12 21.08
CA ILE A 993 -7.71 27.96 20.79
C ILE A 993 -7.93 26.48 20.52
N THR A 994 -8.28 25.75 21.57
CA THR A 994 -8.48 24.30 21.53
C THR A 994 -9.78 23.94 20.81
N LEU A 995 -9.86 22.70 20.32
CA LEU A 995 -11.09 22.18 19.72
C LEU A 995 -12.27 22.24 20.69
N LYS A 996 -12.03 21.96 21.98
CA LYS A 996 -13.05 22.04 23.02
C LYS A 996 -13.65 23.44 23.12
N GLU A 997 -12.85 24.48 22.99
CA GLU A 997 -13.30 25.87 23.05
C GLU A 997 -14.11 26.27 21.82
N ILE A 998 -13.64 25.86 20.64
CA ILE A 998 -14.37 26.03 19.38
C ILE A 998 -15.75 25.36 19.44
N LEU A 999 -15.83 24.15 19.99
CA LEU A 999 -17.08 23.40 20.12
C LEU A 999 -17.99 23.96 21.22
N ALA A 1000 -17.42 24.45 22.32
CA ALA A 1000 -18.20 24.95 23.46
C ALA A 1000 -18.84 26.31 23.18
N SER A 1001 -18.18 27.19 22.43
CA SER A 1001 -18.67 28.55 22.17
C SER A 1001 -18.09 29.12 20.87
N PRO A 1002 -18.52 28.64 19.69
CA PRO A 1002 -17.97 29.09 18.41
C PRO A 1002 -18.10 30.61 18.24
N GLY A 1003 -19.19 31.22 18.70
CA GLY A 1003 -19.42 32.67 18.58
C GLY A 1003 -18.47 33.56 19.39
N THR A 1004 -17.73 33.05 20.37
CA THR A 1004 -16.74 33.85 21.14
C THR A 1004 -15.33 33.75 20.57
N VAL A 1005 -15.06 32.71 19.77
CA VAL A 1005 -13.75 32.47 19.15
C VAL A 1005 -13.50 33.40 17.96
N PHE A 1006 -14.55 33.86 17.28
CA PHE A 1006 -14.38 34.74 16.12
C PHE A 1006 -14.41 36.22 16.56
N GLY A 1007 -13.31 36.93 16.33
CA GLY A 1007 -13.26 38.38 16.52
C GLY A 1007 -14.15 39.11 15.53
N ILE A 1008 -14.47 40.38 15.84
CA ILE A 1008 -15.28 41.23 14.95
C ILE A 1008 -14.42 41.61 13.74
N PRO A 1009 -14.86 41.35 12.49
CA PRO A 1009 -14.12 41.76 11.31
C PRO A 1009 -14.03 43.27 11.21
N VAL A 1010 -12.83 43.78 10.93
CA VAL A 1010 -12.59 45.18 10.61
C VAL A 1010 -12.61 45.34 9.11
N PHE A 1011 -13.55 46.12 8.59
CA PHE A 1011 -13.67 46.44 7.16
C PHE A 1011 -13.02 47.78 6.86
N ASN A 1012 -12.14 47.81 5.87
CA ASN A 1012 -11.53 49.03 5.33
C ASN A 1012 -11.73 49.03 3.82
N GLY A 1013 -12.22 50.11 3.24
CA GLY A 1013 -12.42 50.16 1.80
C GLY A 1013 -12.97 51.48 1.32
N SER A 1014 -12.97 51.68 0.02
CA SER A 1014 -13.61 52.81 -0.63
C SER A 1014 -14.47 52.33 -1.79
N ALA A 1015 -15.60 53.00 -2.00
CA ALA A 1015 -16.42 52.84 -3.19
C ALA A 1015 -16.74 54.19 -3.78
N ILE A 1016 -16.63 54.28 -5.11
CA ILE A 1016 -16.92 55.45 -5.91
C ILE A 1016 -18.03 55.08 -6.88
N PHE A 1017 -19.12 55.85 -6.84
CA PHE A 1017 -20.24 55.70 -7.75
C PHE A 1017 -20.41 56.98 -8.55
N ASN A 1018 -20.50 56.86 -9.87
CA ASN A 1018 -20.80 57.95 -10.77
C ASN A 1018 -22.09 57.61 -11.52
N LEU A 1019 -23.22 58.11 -11.01
CA LEU A 1019 -24.55 57.74 -11.48
C LEU A 1019 -25.23 58.97 -12.11
N PRO A 1020 -25.29 59.08 -13.44
CA PRO A 1020 -26.05 60.12 -14.13
C PRO A 1020 -27.54 59.91 -13.87
N VAL A 1021 -28.21 60.93 -13.35
CA VAL A 1021 -29.61 60.84 -12.91
C VAL A 1021 -30.50 61.71 -13.75
N ALA A 1022 -31.65 61.16 -14.14
CA ALA A 1022 -32.79 61.92 -14.59
C ALA A 1022 -33.90 61.84 -13.54
N VAL A 1023 -34.51 62.99 -13.26
CA VAL A 1023 -35.57 63.15 -12.28
C VAL A 1023 -36.83 63.61 -12.99
N THR A 1024 -37.97 62.98 -12.66
CA THR A 1024 -39.29 63.42 -13.13
C THR A 1024 -40.24 63.53 -11.93
N PHE A 1025 -40.98 64.64 -11.86
CA PHE A 1025 -41.96 64.88 -10.80
C PHE A 1025 -43.35 64.49 -11.28
N ALA A 1026 -44.13 63.81 -10.45
CA ALA A 1026 -45.55 63.56 -10.67
C ALA A 1026 -46.42 64.76 -10.23
N VAL A 1027 -45.85 65.98 -10.24
CA VAL A 1027 -46.52 67.24 -9.89
C VAL A 1027 -46.59 68.11 -11.14
N PRO A 1028 -47.78 68.45 -11.65
CA PRO A 1028 -47.93 69.28 -12.83
C PRO A 1028 -47.25 70.65 -12.68
N GLY A 1029 -46.44 71.03 -13.68
CA GLY A 1029 -45.75 72.32 -13.70
C GLY A 1029 -44.45 72.39 -12.90
N VAL A 1030 -43.95 71.26 -12.37
CA VAL A 1030 -42.62 71.16 -11.77
C VAL A 1030 -41.74 70.24 -12.64
N ALA A 1031 -40.58 70.73 -13.06
CA ALA A 1031 -39.61 69.93 -13.83
C ALA A 1031 -38.19 70.32 -13.46
N LEU A 1032 -37.32 69.32 -13.31
CA LEU A 1032 -35.87 69.51 -13.18
C LEU A 1032 -35.19 68.81 -14.35
N SER A 1033 -34.39 69.55 -15.13
CA SER A 1033 -33.68 69.01 -16.29
C SER A 1033 -32.25 69.53 -16.34
N GLY A 1034 -31.27 68.66 -16.59
CA GLY A 1034 -29.85 69.03 -16.64
C GLY A 1034 -28.97 67.81 -16.46
N ASN A 1035 -27.65 68.00 -16.45
CA ASN A 1035 -26.72 66.92 -16.12
C ASN A 1035 -26.64 66.78 -14.60
N LEU A 1036 -27.50 65.92 -14.02
CA LEU A 1036 -27.48 65.61 -12.60
C LEU A 1036 -26.62 64.35 -12.38
N ILE A 1037 -25.76 64.39 -11.37
CA ILE A 1037 -24.88 63.28 -10.99
C ILE A 1037 -25.07 63.01 -9.51
N ILE A 1038 -25.35 61.76 -9.15
CA ILE A 1038 -25.17 61.28 -7.78
C ILE A 1038 -23.73 60.79 -7.65
N ALA A 1039 -23.00 61.42 -6.74
CA ALA A 1039 -21.73 60.92 -6.23
C ALA A 1039 -21.98 60.31 -4.85
N VAL A 1040 -21.58 59.05 -4.69
CA VAL A 1040 -21.55 58.41 -3.37
C VAL A 1040 -20.09 58.24 -2.99
N ASP A 1041 -19.70 58.87 -1.88
CA ASP A 1041 -18.42 58.62 -1.22
C ASP A 1041 -18.66 57.63 -0.09
N ALA A 1042 -18.18 56.40 -0.28
CA ALA A 1042 -18.26 55.35 0.71
C ALA A 1042 -16.87 54.93 1.21
N THR A 1043 -15.95 55.90 1.38
CA THR A 1043 -14.64 55.68 2.03
C THR A 1043 -14.77 55.15 3.46
N ASN A 1044 -15.92 55.36 4.09
CA ASN A 1044 -16.35 54.62 5.27
C ASN A 1044 -17.73 54.00 5.00
N LEU A 1045 -17.77 52.69 4.78
CA LEU A 1045 -19.03 51.97 4.53
C LEU A 1045 -20.01 52.01 5.70
N ALA A 1046 -19.55 52.30 6.92
CA ALA A 1046 -20.44 52.48 8.08
C ALA A 1046 -21.12 53.87 8.11
N ALA A 1047 -20.66 54.82 7.30
CA ALA A 1047 -21.19 56.19 7.23
C ALA A 1047 -20.98 56.85 5.84
N PRO A 1048 -21.65 56.38 4.78
CA PRO A 1048 -21.48 56.90 3.43
C PRO A 1048 -22.07 58.32 3.27
N ILE A 1049 -21.41 59.16 2.48
CA ILE A 1049 -21.89 60.50 2.12
C ILE A 1049 -22.47 60.46 0.71
N ILE A 1050 -23.75 60.82 0.58
CA ILE A 1050 -24.44 60.91 -0.71
C ILE A 1050 -24.58 62.38 -1.09
N ARG A 1051 -24.04 62.75 -2.26
CA ARG A 1051 -24.13 64.09 -2.80
C ARG A 1051 -24.75 64.07 -4.19
N ILE A 1052 -25.76 64.90 -4.39
CA ILE A 1052 -26.37 65.17 -5.70
C ILE A 1052 -25.78 66.47 -6.20
N THR A 1053 -25.29 66.50 -7.44
CA THR A 1053 -24.83 67.74 -8.08
C THR A 1053 -25.44 67.90 -9.45
N GLY A 1054 -25.69 69.14 -9.87
CA GLY A 1054 -26.21 69.45 -11.19
C GLY A 1054 -25.61 70.75 -11.70
N THR A 1055 -24.80 70.69 -12.75
CA THR A 1055 -24.18 71.88 -13.36
C THR A 1055 -25.06 72.41 -14.49
N GLY A 1056 -25.38 73.70 -14.46
CA GLY A 1056 -26.29 74.32 -15.42
C GLY A 1056 -27.67 73.67 -15.48
N ALA A 1057 -28.11 73.03 -14.39
CA ALA A 1057 -29.42 72.40 -14.32
C ALA A 1057 -30.52 73.46 -14.35
N THR A 1058 -31.67 73.10 -14.91
CA THR A 1058 -32.84 73.94 -15.07
C THR A 1058 -33.95 73.41 -14.20
N LEU A 1059 -34.31 74.16 -13.16
CA LEU A 1059 -35.48 73.93 -12.32
C LEU A 1059 -36.62 74.84 -12.78
N ASN A 1060 -37.72 74.24 -13.23
CA ASN A 1060 -38.96 74.91 -13.58
C ASN A 1060 -40.00 74.65 -12.49
N VAL A 1061 -40.58 75.70 -11.94
CA VAL A 1061 -41.69 75.62 -10.98
C VAL A 1061 -42.78 76.60 -11.42
N ALA A 1062 -43.96 76.08 -11.75
CA ALA A 1062 -45.14 76.85 -12.15
C ALA A 1062 -44.85 77.88 -13.28
N GLY A 1063 -44.00 77.52 -14.24
CA GLY A 1063 -43.63 78.36 -15.38
C GLY A 1063 -42.50 79.35 -15.13
N GLN A 1064 -41.94 79.41 -13.92
CA GLN A 1064 -40.72 80.17 -13.62
C GLN A 1064 -39.50 79.27 -13.77
N VAL A 1065 -38.45 79.77 -14.42
CA VAL A 1065 -37.27 78.97 -14.77
C VAL A 1065 -36.04 79.49 -14.03
N LEU A 1066 -35.43 78.62 -13.24
CA LEU A 1066 -34.16 78.82 -12.56
C LEU A 1066 -33.09 77.93 -13.22
N VAL A 1067 -32.07 78.52 -13.83
CA VAL A 1067 -30.96 77.79 -14.46
C VAL A 1067 -29.67 78.07 -13.71
N GLY A 1068 -29.00 77.05 -13.17
CA GLY A 1068 -27.77 77.25 -12.40
C GLY A 1068 -27.13 75.95 -11.93
N ASP A 1069 -26.11 76.09 -11.09
CA ASP A 1069 -25.46 74.97 -10.45
C ASP A 1069 -26.14 74.66 -9.12
N PHE A 1070 -26.46 73.40 -8.90
CA PHE A 1070 -27.11 72.89 -7.69
C PHE A 1070 -26.25 71.81 -7.06
N ALA A 1071 -26.17 71.78 -5.75
CA ALA A 1071 -25.66 70.63 -5.01
C ALA A 1071 -26.53 70.37 -3.79
N ALA A 1072 -26.77 69.10 -3.47
CA ALA A 1072 -27.51 68.70 -2.30
C ALA A 1072 -26.81 67.54 -1.57
N GLU A 1073 -26.78 67.59 -0.24
CA GLU A 1073 -26.34 66.48 0.62
C GLU A 1073 -27.25 66.40 1.85
N SER A 1074 -27.50 65.19 2.36
CA SER A 1074 -28.17 64.99 3.64
C SER A 1074 -27.11 64.70 4.71
N VAL A 1075 -27.19 65.40 5.84
CA VAL A 1075 -26.27 65.21 6.98
C VAL A 1075 -27.08 64.96 8.24
N THR A 1076 -26.75 63.88 8.95
CA THR A 1076 -27.27 63.65 10.31
C THR A 1076 -26.40 64.41 11.31
N THR A 1077 -27.00 65.32 12.05
CA THR A 1077 -26.30 66.09 13.08
C THR A 1077 -25.95 65.20 14.28
N ALA A 1078 -25.04 65.67 15.16
CA ALA A 1078 -24.71 64.97 16.40
C ALA A 1078 -25.91 64.76 17.35
N ALA A 1079 -27.02 65.47 17.13
CA ALA A 1079 -28.27 65.32 17.88
C ALA A 1079 -29.24 64.27 17.27
N GLY A 1080 -28.88 63.67 16.13
CA GLY A 1080 -29.70 62.69 15.42
C GLY A 1080 -30.69 63.29 14.40
N ASP A 1081 -30.76 64.62 14.29
CA ASP A 1081 -31.60 65.29 13.29
C ASP A 1081 -31.00 65.17 11.89
N VAL A 1082 -31.82 64.83 10.89
CA VAL A 1082 -31.44 64.82 9.48
C VAL A 1082 -31.69 66.22 8.88
N VAL A 1083 -30.64 66.79 8.30
CA VAL A 1083 -30.66 68.12 7.66
C VAL A 1083 -30.20 67.98 6.22
N ASP A 1084 -31.03 68.42 5.27
CA ASP A 1084 -30.68 68.50 3.87
C ASP A 1084 -30.10 69.88 3.56
N ARG A 1085 -28.87 69.89 3.06
CA ARG A 1085 -28.17 71.10 2.60
C ARG A 1085 -28.31 71.21 1.11
N ILE A 1086 -28.80 72.35 0.62
CA ILE A 1086 -28.98 72.62 -0.81
C ILE A 1086 -28.23 73.91 -1.17
N GLY A 1087 -27.12 73.74 -1.88
CA GLY A 1087 -26.35 74.83 -2.45
C GLY A 1087 -26.86 75.21 -3.83
N ILE A 1088 -26.93 76.51 -4.12
CA ILE A 1088 -27.22 77.07 -5.43
C ILE A 1088 -26.15 78.11 -5.77
N SER A 1089 -25.52 78.01 -6.93
CA SER A 1089 -24.57 79.01 -7.43
C SER A 1089 -24.73 79.24 -8.92
N ASN A 1090 -24.21 80.37 -9.40
CA ASN A 1090 -24.25 80.74 -10.83
C ASN A 1090 -25.65 80.65 -11.45
N ALA A 1091 -26.71 80.84 -10.64
CA ALA A 1091 -28.06 80.59 -11.08
C ALA A 1091 -28.72 81.87 -11.62
N THR A 1092 -29.56 81.74 -12.64
CA THR A 1092 -30.36 82.84 -13.18
C THR A 1092 -31.83 82.47 -13.07
N LEU A 1093 -32.60 83.30 -12.36
CA LEU A 1093 -34.04 83.19 -12.21
C LEU A 1093 -34.71 84.22 -13.10
N ASN A 1094 -35.58 83.78 -14.00
CA ASN A 1094 -36.41 84.66 -14.83
C ASN A 1094 -37.85 84.65 -14.29
N ILE A 1095 -38.37 85.82 -13.95
CA ILE A 1095 -39.74 85.99 -13.44
C ILE A 1095 -40.58 86.83 -14.40
N GLY A 1096 -41.81 86.38 -14.67
CA GLY A 1096 -42.79 87.15 -15.45
C GLY A 1096 -42.45 87.34 -16.93
N GLY A 1097 -41.79 86.35 -17.56
CA GLY A 1097 -41.45 86.42 -18.99
C GLY A 1097 -40.23 87.29 -19.33
N GLY A 1098 -39.35 87.54 -18.35
CA GLY A 1098 -38.13 88.36 -18.50
C GLY A 1098 -38.24 89.77 -17.92
N ILE A 1099 -39.35 90.10 -17.26
CA ILE A 1099 -39.54 91.38 -16.56
C ILE A 1099 -38.56 91.52 -15.39
N VAL A 1100 -38.26 90.42 -14.70
CA VAL A 1100 -37.22 90.37 -13.67
C VAL A 1100 -36.24 89.26 -14.01
N GLN A 1101 -34.97 89.64 -14.12
CA GLN A 1101 -33.86 88.70 -14.25
C GLN A 1101 -32.97 88.82 -13.03
N THR A 1102 -32.88 87.74 -12.25
CA THR A 1102 -32.07 87.69 -11.03
C THR A 1102 -30.93 86.71 -11.22
N THR A 1103 -29.70 87.12 -10.93
CA THR A 1103 -28.56 86.21 -10.85
C THR A 1103 -28.25 85.90 -9.40
N ILE A 1104 -28.30 84.65 -8.99
CA ILE A 1104 -27.89 84.16 -7.67
C ILE A 1104 -26.41 83.76 -7.78
N THR A 1105 -25.55 84.52 -7.09
CA THR A 1105 -24.12 84.21 -7.01
C THR A 1105 -23.86 83.13 -5.96
N GLN A 1106 -24.56 83.19 -4.83
CA GLN A 1106 -24.46 82.22 -3.73
C GLN A 1106 -25.83 82.02 -3.08
N GLY A 1107 -26.26 80.78 -2.93
CA GLY A 1107 -27.49 80.39 -2.28
C GLY A 1107 -27.28 79.15 -1.43
N LEU A 1108 -27.83 79.15 -0.22
CA LEU A 1108 -27.88 77.98 0.64
C LEU A 1108 -29.29 77.85 1.19
N ALA A 1109 -29.88 76.67 1.08
CA ALA A 1109 -31.08 76.27 1.80
C ALA A 1109 -30.77 75.06 2.68
N LEU A 1110 -31.38 75.05 3.85
CA LEU A 1110 -31.33 73.99 4.85
C LEU A 1110 -32.76 73.55 5.08
N VAL A 1111 -33.02 72.27 4.81
CA VAL A 1111 -34.34 71.68 4.92
C VAL A 1111 -34.28 70.58 5.98
N THR A 1112 -35.24 70.61 6.90
CA THR A 1112 -35.49 69.51 7.83
C THR A 1112 -36.91 68.99 7.62
N ALA A 1113 -37.28 67.93 8.34
CA ALA A 1113 -38.64 67.39 8.26
C ALA A 1113 -39.77 68.40 8.58
N SER A 1114 -39.46 69.54 9.23
CA SER A 1114 -40.47 70.52 9.67
C SER A 1114 -40.15 71.98 9.35
N ASN A 1115 -38.92 72.33 8.94
CA ASN A 1115 -38.52 73.72 8.72
C ASN A 1115 -37.64 73.88 7.48
N VAL A 1116 -37.68 75.07 6.89
CA VAL A 1116 -36.79 75.52 5.81
C VAL A 1116 -36.15 76.84 6.21
N ALA A 1117 -34.83 76.91 6.14
CA ALA A 1117 -34.08 78.17 6.20
C ALA A 1117 -33.25 78.34 4.94
N ALA A 1118 -33.27 79.50 4.31
CA ALA A 1118 -32.51 79.76 3.10
C ALA A 1118 -31.96 81.18 3.06
N SER A 1119 -30.78 81.36 2.46
CA SER A 1119 -30.15 82.65 2.21
C SER A 1119 -29.65 82.66 0.76
N PHE A 1120 -30.11 83.64 -0.02
CA PHE A 1120 -29.69 83.86 -1.40
C PHE A 1120 -29.06 85.25 -1.52
N THR A 1121 -27.91 85.32 -2.17
CA THR A 1121 -27.24 86.57 -2.52
C THR A 1121 -27.05 86.63 -4.03
N GLY A 1122 -27.31 87.78 -4.62
CA GLY A 1122 -27.34 87.92 -6.07
C GLY A 1122 -27.55 89.34 -6.54
N SER A 1123 -27.75 89.53 -7.84
CA SER A 1123 -28.18 90.80 -8.44
C SER A 1123 -29.56 90.63 -9.07
N ALA A 1124 -30.32 91.71 -9.17
CA ALA A 1124 -31.63 91.71 -9.83
C ALA A 1124 -31.73 92.88 -10.80
N VAL A 1125 -32.19 92.62 -12.02
CA VAL A 1125 -32.45 93.63 -13.05
C VAL A 1125 -33.94 93.57 -13.39
N PHE A 1126 -34.61 94.71 -13.29
CA PHE A 1126 -36.02 94.87 -13.63
C PHE A 1126 -36.11 95.56 -14.99
N ALA A 1127 -36.55 94.83 -16.01
CA ALA A 1127 -36.75 95.31 -17.37
C ALA A 1127 -38.19 95.83 -17.53
N VAL A 1128 -38.44 97.04 -17.06
CA VAL A 1128 -39.75 97.71 -17.18
C VAL A 1128 -39.71 98.72 -18.34
N PRO A 1129 -40.73 98.80 -19.22
CA PRO A 1129 -40.69 99.72 -20.36
C PRO A 1129 -40.50 101.18 -19.93
N GLY A 1130 -39.42 101.83 -20.39
CA GLY A 1130 -39.12 103.24 -20.15
C GLY A 1130 -38.16 103.55 -19.00
N PHE A 1131 -37.75 102.57 -18.17
CA PHE A 1131 -36.75 102.75 -17.10
C PHE A 1131 -36.06 101.42 -16.74
N SER A 1132 -34.75 101.45 -16.45
CA SER A 1132 -34.00 100.29 -15.94
C SER A 1132 -33.72 100.44 -14.45
N ILE A 1133 -34.18 99.49 -13.63
CA ILE A 1133 -33.80 99.39 -12.22
C ILE A 1133 -32.89 98.18 -12.07
N SER A 1134 -31.67 98.39 -11.57
CA SER A 1134 -30.72 97.31 -11.27
C SER A 1134 -30.31 97.38 -9.80
N ALA A 1135 -30.44 96.28 -9.09
CA ALA A 1135 -29.87 96.07 -7.78
C ALA A 1135 -28.62 95.19 -7.93
N PRO A 1136 -27.40 95.75 -7.81
CA PRO A 1136 -26.17 94.99 -8.01
C PRO A 1136 -25.91 93.96 -6.91
N SER A 1137 -26.55 94.13 -5.74
CA SER A 1137 -26.55 93.15 -4.65
C SER A 1137 -27.92 93.15 -3.95
N VAL A 1138 -28.55 91.98 -3.89
CA VAL A 1138 -29.78 91.67 -3.19
C VAL A 1138 -29.50 90.44 -2.35
N ARG A 1139 -29.84 90.52 -1.06
CA ARG A 1139 -29.80 89.38 -0.15
C ARG A 1139 -31.22 89.08 0.32
N VAL A 1140 -31.63 87.83 0.17
CA VAL A 1140 -32.94 87.32 0.60
C VAL A 1140 -32.70 86.23 1.64
N GLU A 1141 -33.32 86.37 2.80
CA GLU A 1141 -33.32 85.35 3.85
C GLU A 1141 -34.74 84.86 4.10
N ILE A 1142 -34.88 83.55 4.21
CA ILE A 1142 -36.13 82.85 4.52
C ILE A 1142 -35.83 81.98 5.73
N ASN A 1143 -36.68 82.00 6.74
CA ASN A 1143 -36.60 81.06 7.86
C ASN A 1143 -38.01 80.76 8.35
N SER A 1144 -38.47 79.53 8.19
CA SER A 1144 -39.78 79.08 8.66
C SER A 1144 -39.77 78.61 10.12
N GLY A 1145 -38.60 78.55 10.75
CA GLY A 1145 -38.41 78.16 12.15
C GLY A 1145 -38.22 79.36 13.10
N THR A 1146 -37.98 79.08 14.39
CA THR A 1146 -37.83 80.09 15.45
C THR A 1146 -36.37 80.38 15.86
N ALA A 1147 -35.42 79.54 15.47
CA ALA A 1147 -33.99 79.71 15.75
C ALA A 1147 -33.25 80.29 14.53
N ALA A 1148 -32.24 81.14 14.77
CA ALA A 1148 -31.35 81.60 13.70
C ALA A 1148 -30.47 80.44 13.23
N ILE A 1149 -30.41 80.21 11.91
CA ILE A 1149 -29.63 79.13 11.30
C ILE A 1149 -28.56 79.74 10.41
N HIS A 1150 -27.29 79.48 10.73
CA HIS A 1150 -26.12 79.84 9.92
C HIS A 1150 -25.30 78.58 9.66
N ASP A 1151 -25.13 78.23 8.38
CA ASP A 1151 -24.31 77.10 7.95
C ASP A 1151 -23.51 77.50 6.69
N MET A 1152 -22.49 76.72 6.34
CA MET A 1152 -21.70 76.90 5.13
C MET A 1152 -21.67 75.59 4.33
N PHE A 1153 -21.85 75.70 3.01
CA PHE A 1153 -21.83 74.57 2.10
C PHE A 1153 -21.10 74.95 0.81
N THR A 1154 -20.15 74.12 0.38
CA THR A 1154 -19.28 74.40 -0.78
C THR A 1154 -19.73 73.59 -1.99
N ILE A 1155 -19.92 74.27 -3.13
CA ILE A 1155 -20.31 73.66 -4.41
C ILE A 1155 -19.05 73.47 -5.27
N GLY A 1156 -18.80 72.25 -5.75
CA GLY A 1156 -17.80 71.99 -6.82
C GLY A 1156 -16.39 71.54 -6.41
N SER A 1157 -16.10 71.27 -5.13
CA SER A 1157 -14.86 70.56 -4.76
C SER A 1157 -15.12 69.06 -4.62
N ASN A 1158 -14.25 68.22 -5.20
CA ASN A 1158 -14.20 66.80 -4.86
C ASN A 1158 -14.07 66.66 -3.33
N PRO A 1159 -14.80 65.73 -2.69
CA PRO A 1159 -14.52 65.37 -1.31
C PRO A 1159 -13.06 64.86 -1.24
N GLY A 1160 -12.33 65.34 -0.23
CA GLY A 1160 -10.98 64.89 0.07
C GLY A 1160 -11.01 63.79 1.10
#